data_AF-A0A966XUU7-F1
#
_entry.id   AF-A0A966XUU7-F1
#
_cell.length_a   1.000
_cell.length_b   1.000
_cell.length_c   1.000
_cell.angle_alpha   90.00
_cell.angle_beta   90.00
_cell.angle_gamma   90.00
#
_symmetry.space_group_name_H-M   'P 1'
#
loop_
_entity.id
_entity.type
_entity.pdbx_description
1 polymer ?
#
loop_
_entity_poly.entity_id
_entity_poly.type
_entity_poly.pdbx_seq_one_letter_code
_entity_poly.pdbx_strand_id
1 'polypeptide(L)'
;MNAPLPEHIRKALESVTLDDKYSLDHGRAFMSGVQALVKLPMLQRQRDALAGKNTAGFISGYRGSPLGGYDQSLVKAAQYLKSQNIVFQPGVNEELAATALWGTQQLGFAPAGTNRFDGVFGIWYGKGPGVDRCSDVFKHANMAGTTAWGGVIAVAGDDHVAKSSTAAHQSDHIFKACGLPVFFPASVQEILDLGVHAFAMSRFSGVWAAMKTIQEIVESSATATIDPERVQSRMPTDFVMPAAGVHIRWPDHALDQEARLFDTKWYAALAYIRANRLNYNAIEGPNDRFGIIASGKAYNDTRQALCDLGLDDASCRQLGIRLHKVGVVWPLEAQLTRGFAAGLQEILVVEEKRQVIEYQLKEELYNWRADVRPNIYGKFNEMEGDYSGGEWSVPNPAGNTLLRASADLTPAIIARAIAQRVKKMGVDSVMLARIDAHLAVLQAKESAVQVLELGSLKGIERAPWFCSGCPHNTSTKVPEGSRATAGIGCHFMATWMDRSTVGFTQMGGEGVPWVGQQPFSTDQHIFANIGDGTYFHSGMMAVRQSIVAGVNITYKILYNDAVAMTGGQQIGERPEGHSVVQIAQSMRAEGAAKIVVVTDEPEKYQGVALVDGVGVLHRDQLDAVQRAFRQIKGCTVIIYDQTCATEKRRR
;
A
#
# COMPACT_ATOMS: atom_id res chain seq x y z
N MET A 1 -7.25 18.55 39.19
CA MET A 1 -8.46 17.75 38.93
C MET A 1 -8.24 16.36 39.52
N ASN A 2 -8.66 16.13 40.77
CA ASN A 2 -8.48 14.85 41.47
C ASN A 2 -9.85 14.32 41.97
N ALA A 3 -10.88 14.38 41.13
CA ALA A 3 -12.11 13.67 41.46
C ALA A 3 -11.86 12.16 41.24
N PRO A 4 -12.19 11.28 42.21
CA PRO A 4 -12.06 9.85 42.01
C PRO A 4 -12.93 9.41 40.82
N LEU A 5 -12.34 8.57 39.96
CA LEU A 5 -13.03 8.04 38.78
C LEU A 5 -14.30 7.29 39.23
N PRO A 6 -15.44 7.46 38.53
CA PRO A 6 -16.64 6.67 38.79
C PRO A 6 -16.32 5.16 38.82
N GLU A 7 -16.92 4.42 39.74
CA GLU A 7 -16.61 2.99 39.98
C GLU A 7 -16.74 2.11 38.73
N HIS A 8 -17.66 2.43 37.81
CA HIS A 8 -17.79 1.72 36.54
C HIS A 8 -16.61 1.97 35.59
N ILE A 9 -16.03 3.18 35.61
CA ILE A 9 -14.81 3.50 34.85
C ILE A 9 -13.61 2.82 35.51
N ARG A 10 -13.55 2.80 36.85
CA ARG A 10 -12.48 2.12 37.58
C ARG A 10 -12.46 0.61 37.31
N LYS A 11 -13.62 -0.05 37.38
CA LYS A 11 -13.76 -1.48 37.02
C LYS A 11 -13.45 -1.76 35.56
N ALA A 12 -13.91 -0.89 34.65
CA ALA A 12 -13.55 -1.02 33.23
C ALA A 12 -12.03 -0.97 33.05
N LEU A 13 -11.36 0.02 33.66
CA LEU A 13 -9.89 0.17 33.64
C LEU A 13 -9.15 -1.00 34.32
N GLU A 14 -9.69 -1.56 35.40
CA GLU A 14 -9.15 -2.75 36.09
C GLU A 14 -9.24 -4.02 35.22
N SER A 15 -10.19 -4.06 34.27
CA SER A 15 -10.42 -5.19 33.35
C SER A 15 -9.80 -5.02 31.95
N VAL A 16 -9.21 -3.85 31.63
CA VAL A 16 -8.62 -3.62 30.30
C VAL A 16 -7.42 -4.52 30.08
N THR A 17 -7.42 -5.25 28.97
CA THR A 17 -6.26 -6.04 28.53
C THR A 17 -5.72 -5.53 27.20
N LEU A 18 -4.45 -5.81 26.91
CA LEU A 18 -3.90 -5.53 25.57
C LEU A 18 -4.64 -6.31 24.48
N ASP A 19 -5.27 -7.43 24.81
CA ASP A 19 -5.96 -8.29 23.85
C ASP A 19 -7.37 -7.81 23.52
N ASP A 20 -7.89 -6.81 24.23
CA ASP A 20 -9.22 -6.20 24.01
C ASP A 20 -9.41 -5.73 22.57
N LYS A 21 -8.32 -5.30 21.90
CA LYS A 21 -8.32 -4.96 20.47
C LYS A 21 -8.77 -6.10 19.55
N TYR A 22 -8.66 -7.35 20.00
CA TYR A 22 -9.11 -8.54 19.28
C TYR A 22 -10.33 -9.19 19.94
N SER A 23 -10.33 -9.32 21.27
CA SER A 23 -11.32 -10.08 22.04
C SER A 23 -12.65 -9.35 22.27
N LEU A 24 -12.69 -8.01 22.25
CA LEU A 24 -13.95 -7.29 22.49
C LEU A 24 -14.90 -7.43 21.31
N ASP A 25 -16.12 -7.87 21.58
CA ASP A 25 -17.22 -7.89 20.60
C ASP A 25 -17.89 -6.53 20.49
N HIS A 26 -17.91 -5.75 21.58
CA HIS A 26 -18.48 -4.41 21.63
C HIS A 26 -17.70 -3.52 22.61
N GLY A 27 -17.55 -2.23 22.32
CA GLY A 27 -16.95 -1.24 23.22
C GLY A 27 -15.89 -0.36 22.57
N ARG A 28 -14.90 0.08 23.35
CA ARG A 28 -13.77 0.88 22.87
C ARG A 28 -12.46 0.15 23.11
N ALA A 29 -11.57 0.15 22.14
CA ALA A 29 -10.24 -0.43 22.25
C ALA A 29 -9.18 0.51 21.68
N PHE A 30 -8.04 0.60 22.37
CA PHE A 30 -6.87 1.29 21.86
C PHE A 30 -6.11 0.37 20.89
N MET A 31 -5.93 0.82 19.65
CA MET A 31 -5.29 0.01 18.62
C MET A 31 -4.59 0.85 17.55
N SER A 32 -3.61 0.23 16.88
CA SER A 32 -3.02 0.78 15.67
C SER A 32 -3.88 0.51 14.44
N GLY A 33 -3.61 1.22 13.32
CA GLY A 33 -4.28 0.92 12.06
C GLY A 33 -4.02 -0.50 11.54
N VAL A 34 -2.81 -1.04 11.73
CA VAL A 34 -2.51 -2.47 11.46
C VAL A 34 -3.40 -3.40 12.29
N GLN A 35 -3.62 -3.08 13.57
CA GLN A 35 -4.49 -3.89 14.43
C GLN A 35 -5.97 -3.74 14.06
N ALA A 36 -6.39 -2.57 13.59
CA ALA A 36 -7.72 -2.38 13.01
C ALA A 36 -7.94 -3.26 11.77
N LEU A 37 -6.93 -3.41 10.89
CA LEU A 37 -7.00 -4.34 9.76
C LEU A 37 -7.15 -5.81 10.21
N VAL A 38 -6.52 -6.21 11.33
CA VAL A 38 -6.71 -7.56 11.92
C VAL A 38 -8.12 -7.72 12.48
N LYS A 39 -8.69 -6.66 13.09
CA LYS A 39 -10.02 -6.71 13.71
C LYS A 39 -11.16 -6.65 12.68
N LEU A 40 -10.97 -5.94 11.57
CA LEU A 40 -11.96 -5.79 10.49
C LEU A 40 -12.60 -7.13 10.03
N PRO A 41 -11.85 -8.19 9.68
CA PRO A 41 -12.45 -9.46 9.25
C PRO A 41 -13.24 -10.16 10.37
N MET A 42 -12.84 -10.01 11.64
CA MET A 42 -13.61 -10.51 12.78
C MET A 42 -14.93 -9.76 12.92
N LEU A 43 -14.89 -8.44 12.77
CA LEU A 43 -16.09 -7.58 12.78
C LEU A 43 -17.04 -7.97 11.64
N GLN A 44 -16.53 -8.22 10.44
CA GLN A 44 -17.33 -8.69 9.31
C GLN A 44 -17.98 -10.06 9.59
N ARG A 45 -17.26 -11.00 10.19
CA ARG A 45 -17.82 -12.31 10.57
C ARG A 45 -18.94 -12.19 11.59
N GLN A 46 -18.81 -11.30 12.56
CA GLN A 46 -19.84 -11.04 13.57
C GLN A 46 -21.11 -10.47 12.91
N ARG A 47 -20.94 -9.51 12.00
CA ARG A 47 -22.06 -8.96 11.20
C ARG A 47 -22.79 -10.02 10.40
N ASP A 48 -22.04 -10.92 9.75
CA ASP A 48 -22.63 -12.01 8.98
C ASP A 48 -23.40 -12.99 9.90
N ALA A 49 -22.87 -13.26 11.10
CA ALA A 49 -23.56 -14.08 12.10
C ALA A 49 -24.90 -13.48 12.52
N LEU A 50 -24.93 -12.16 12.76
CA LEU A 50 -26.15 -11.42 13.11
C LEU A 50 -27.19 -11.45 11.97
N ALA A 51 -26.73 -11.53 10.72
CA ALA A 51 -27.58 -11.74 9.54
C ALA A 51 -27.96 -13.22 9.31
N GLY A 52 -27.61 -14.13 10.23
CA GLY A 52 -27.91 -15.56 10.13
C GLY A 52 -27.06 -16.31 9.10
N LYS A 53 -25.89 -15.78 8.72
CA LYS A 53 -24.98 -16.38 7.75
C LYS A 53 -23.76 -17.01 8.40
N ASN A 54 -23.41 -18.20 7.93
CA ASN A 54 -22.19 -18.90 8.30
C ASN A 54 -21.10 -18.67 7.25
N THR A 55 -20.47 -17.50 7.30
CA THR A 55 -19.35 -17.16 6.42
C THR A 55 -18.00 -17.53 7.04
N ALA A 56 -16.96 -17.50 6.23
CA ALA A 56 -15.56 -17.61 6.65
C ALA A 56 -14.74 -16.45 6.05
N GLY A 57 -13.55 -16.23 6.60
CA GLY A 57 -12.62 -15.22 6.10
C GLY A 57 -11.34 -15.84 5.55
N PHE A 58 -10.76 -15.26 4.51
CA PHE A 58 -9.45 -15.62 4.01
C PHE A 58 -8.59 -14.36 3.85
N ILE A 59 -7.37 -14.40 4.37
CA ILE A 59 -6.43 -13.28 4.32
C ILE A 59 -5.14 -13.80 3.70
N SER A 60 -4.68 -13.13 2.66
CA SER A 60 -3.40 -13.45 2.02
C SER A 60 -2.75 -12.20 1.46
N GLY A 61 -1.43 -12.20 1.37
CA GLY A 61 -0.67 -11.05 0.90
C GLY A 61 0.81 -11.26 1.06
N TYR A 62 1.59 -10.26 0.70
CA TYR A 62 3.02 -10.26 0.94
C TYR A 62 3.43 -9.03 1.75
N ARG A 63 4.26 -9.28 2.76
CA ARG A 63 4.76 -8.29 3.69
C ARG A 63 5.56 -7.18 3.00
N GLY A 64 5.28 -5.93 3.36
CA GLY A 64 6.07 -4.77 2.95
C GLY A 64 5.59 -3.51 3.65
N SER A 65 6.51 -2.59 3.99
CA SER A 65 6.15 -1.33 4.66
C SER A 65 5.20 -0.47 3.81
N PRO A 66 4.24 0.25 4.39
CA PRO A 66 3.97 0.39 5.83
C PRO A 66 3.15 -0.76 6.46
N LEU A 67 2.79 -1.80 5.70
CA LEU A 67 2.06 -2.97 6.18
C LEU A 67 2.97 -4.13 6.66
N GLY A 68 4.26 -3.90 6.82
CA GLY A 68 5.24 -4.96 7.12
C GLY A 68 5.00 -5.70 8.44
N GLY A 69 4.30 -5.06 9.39
CA GLY A 69 3.89 -5.66 10.67
C GLY A 69 2.55 -6.40 10.66
N TYR A 70 1.84 -6.43 9.53
CA TYR A 70 0.49 -7.00 9.46
C TYR A 70 0.50 -8.52 9.62
N ASP A 71 1.35 -9.25 8.89
CA ASP A 71 1.54 -10.70 9.03
C ASP A 71 1.80 -11.09 10.49
N GLN A 72 2.73 -10.39 11.15
CA GLN A 72 3.09 -10.69 12.54
C GLN A 72 1.89 -10.47 13.48
N SER A 73 1.06 -9.46 13.18
CA SER A 73 -0.14 -9.18 13.96
C SER A 73 -1.23 -10.24 13.73
N LEU A 74 -1.38 -10.73 12.49
CA LEU A 74 -2.28 -11.84 12.16
C LEU A 74 -1.85 -13.14 12.84
N VAL A 75 -0.55 -13.47 12.81
CA VAL A 75 0.01 -14.65 13.50
C VAL A 75 -0.23 -14.56 15.02
N LYS A 76 0.04 -13.39 15.63
CA LYS A 76 -0.24 -13.17 17.06
C LYS A 76 -1.73 -13.30 17.40
N ALA A 77 -2.61 -12.92 16.47
CA ALA A 77 -4.06 -13.00 16.63
C ALA A 77 -4.67 -14.33 16.16
N ALA A 78 -3.87 -15.34 15.80
CA ALA A 78 -4.34 -16.56 15.13
C ALA A 78 -5.46 -17.29 15.89
N GLN A 79 -5.43 -17.31 17.22
CA GLN A 79 -6.49 -17.92 18.03
C GLN A 79 -7.85 -17.22 17.86
N TYR A 80 -7.85 -15.88 17.80
CA TYR A 80 -9.04 -15.05 17.62
C TYR A 80 -9.57 -15.12 16.19
N LEU A 81 -8.68 -15.23 15.20
CA LEU A 81 -9.07 -15.45 13.81
C LEU A 81 -9.72 -16.82 13.62
N LYS A 82 -9.11 -17.88 14.19
CA LYS A 82 -9.59 -19.25 14.09
C LYS A 82 -10.98 -19.42 14.71
N SER A 83 -11.26 -18.80 15.85
CA SER A 83 -12.58 -18.86 16.49
C SER A 83 -13.69 -18.23 15.64
N GLN A 84 -13.32 -17.36 14.69
CA GLN A 84 -14.22 -16.70 13.74
C GLN A 84 -14.18 -17.31 12.33
N ASN A 85 -13.63 -18.52 12.16
CA ASN A 85 -13.45 -19.17 10.85
C ASN A 85 -12.64 -18.33 9.84
N ILE A 86 -11.66 -17.56 10.33
CA ILE A 86 -10.79 -16.75 9.48
C ILE A 86 -9.44 -17.45 9.34
N VAL A 87 -9.02 -17.68 8.10
CA VAL A 87 -7.74 -18.29 7.75
C VAL A 87 -6.80 -17.21 7.23
N PHE A 88 -5.61 -17.13 7.83
CA PHE A 88 -4.51 -16.35 7.29
C PHE A 88 -3.51 -17.32 6.65
N GLN A 89 -3.22 -17.10 5.37
CA GLN A 89 -2.19 -17.81 4.61
C GLN A 89 -1.38 -16.76 3.84
N PRO A 90 -0.15 -16.45 4.24
CA PRO A 90 0.67 -15.52 3.48
C PRO A 90 0.96 -16.06 2.06
N GLY A 91 1.25 -15.15 1.14
CA GLY A 91 1.64 -15.50 -0.22
C GLY A 91 3.14 -15.65 -0.35
N VAL A 92 3.58 -16.43 -1.34
CA VAL A 92 4.99 -16.41 -1.77
C VAL A 92 5.36 -15.04 -2.35
N ASN A 93 4.44 -14.42 -3.07
CA ASN A 93 4.47 -13.05 -3.56
C ASN A 93 3.04 -12.48 -3.61
N GLU A 94 2.90 -11.21 -3.94
CA GLU A 94 1.60 -10.55 -3.95
C GLU A 94 0.61 -11.12 -4.98
N GLU A 95 1.11 -11.49 -6.15
CA GLU A 95 0.30 -11.99 -7.28
C GLU A 95 -0.34 -13.35 -6.95
N LEU A 96 0.45 -14.26 -6.37
CA LEU A 96 -0.03 -15.57 -5.93
C LEU A 96 -0.96 -15.45 -4.72
N ALA A 97 -0.74 -14.49 -3.83
CA ALA A 97 -1.69 -14.18 -2.75
C ALA A 97 -3.05 -13.71 -3.29
N ALA A 98 -3.05 -12.80 -4.28
CA ALA A 98 -4.27 -12.36 -4.93
C ALA A 98 -4.96 -13.51 -5.68
N THR A 99 -4.17 -14.39 -6.32
CA THR A 99 -4.69 -15.59 -7.01
C THR A 99 -5.36 -16.56 -6.03
N ALA A 100 -4.74 -16.81 -4.87
CA ALA A 100 -5.33 -17.64 -3.82
C ALA A 100 -6.67 -17.06 -3.32
N LEU A 101 -6.73 -15.73 -3.13
CA LEU A 101 -7.96 -15.04 -2.79
C LEU A 101 -9.03 -15.13 -3.86
N TRP A 102 -8.67 -15.01 -5.14
CA TRP A 102 -9.60 -15.24 -6.23
C TRP A 102 -10.17 -16.67 -6.21
N GLY A 103 -9.34 -17.66 -5.91
CA GLY A 103 -9.76 -19.05 -5.70
C GLY A 103 -10.86 -19.21 -4.63
N THR A 104 -10.87 -18.38 -3.58
CA THR A 104 -11.95 -18.42 -2.57
C THR A 104 -13.32 -18.02 -3.12
N GLN A 105 -13.36 -17.21 -4.19
CA GLN A 105 -14.60 -16.82 -4.87
C GLN A 105 -15.06 -17.88 -5.87
N GLN A 106 -14.22 -18.86 -6.19
CA GLN A 106 -14.49 -19.93 -7.14
C GLN A 106 -15.05 -21.20 -6.48
N LEU A 107 -15.29 -21.19 -5.16
CA LEU A 107 -15.84 -22.34 -4.44
C LEU A 107 -17.21 -22.80 -4.99
N GLY A 108 -17.96 -21.91 -5.62
CA GLY A 108 -19.21 -22.25 -6.32
C GLY A 108 -19.03 -23.13 -7.56
N PHE A 109 -17.80 -23.33 -8.04
CA PHE A 109 -17.50 -24.17 -9.21
C PHE A 109 -17.34 -25.65 -8.83
N ALA A 110 -17.15 -25.94 -7.55
CA ALA A 110 -17.08 -27.31 -7.04
C ALA A 110 -18.45 -27.99 -7.06
N PRO A 111 -18.52 -29.33 -6.97
CA PRO A 111 -19.79 -30.05 -6.92
C PRO A 111 -20.74 -29.51 -5.83
N ALA A 112 -22.04 -29.50 -6.12
CA ALA A 112 -23.03 -29.00 -5.17
C ALA A 112 -22.92 -29.72 -3.81
N GLY A 113 -22.93 -28.96 -2.72
CA GLY A 113 -22.85 -29.48 -1.35
C GLY A 113 -21.43 -29.64 -0.78
N THR A 114 -20.37 -29.40 -1.55
CA THR A 114 -18.99 -29.45 -1.01
C THR A 114 -18.61 -28.21 -0.19
N ASN A 115 -19.36 -27.12 -0.33
CA ASN A 115 -19.10 -25.86 0.35
C ASN A 115 -19.49 -25.94 1.83
N ARG A 116 -18.54 -25.59 2.70
CA ARG A 116 -18.73 -25.60 4.17
C ARG A 116 -19.36 -24.32 4.73
N PHE A 117 -19.32 -23.24 3.95
CA PHE A 117 -19.71 -21.89 4.36
C PHE A 117 -20.55 -21.24 3.27
N ASP A 118 -21.41 -20.28 3.65
CA ASP A 118 -22.27 -19.52 2.72
C ASP A 118 -21.47 -18.64 1.74
N GLY A 119 -20.25 -18.26 2.14
CA GLY A 119 -19.32 -17.45 1.36
C GLY A 119 -18.03 -17.24 2.13
N VAL A 120 -16.97 -16.88 1.40
CA VAL A 120 -15.65 -16.57 1.97
C VAL A 120 -15.30 -15.13 1.63
N PHE A 121 -15.28 -14.24 2.62
CA PHE A 121 -14.84 -12.87 2.41
C PHE A 121 -13.32 -12.78 2.50
N GLY A 122 -12.73 -11.85 1.74
CA GLY A 122 -11.29 -11.83 1.48
C GLY A 122 -10.60 -10.51 1.79
N ILE A 123 -9.39 -10.57 2.35
CA ILE A 123 -8.49 -9.41 2.42
C ILE A 123 -7.16 -9.77 1.75
N TRP A 124 -6.88 -9.11 0.61
CA TRP A 124 -5.54 -9.07 0.04
C TRP A 124 -4.76 -7.92 0.68
N TYR A 125 -3.46 -8.07 0.90
CA TYR A 125 -2.60 -6.95 1.28
C TYR A 125 -1.24 -6.98 0.59
N GLY A 126 -0.71 -5.79 0.34
CA GLY A 126 0.63 -5.63 -0.24
C GLY A 126 1.11 -4.19 -0.16
N LYS A 127 2.42 -4.00 -0.35
CA LYS A 127 2.99 -2.66 -0.55
C LYS A 127 2.64 -2.15 -1.95
N GLY A 128 2.74 -0.84 -2.16
CA GLY A 128 2.61 -0.18 -3.46
C GLY A 128 3.08 -0.98 -4.69
N PRO A 129 4.37 -1.31 -4.84
CA PRO A 129 4.84 -2.07 -6.01
C PRO A 129 4.24 -3.48 -6.14
N GLY A 130 3.76 -4.05 -5.03
CA GLY A 130 2.98 -5.30 -5.06
C GLY A 130 1.63 -5.13 -5.77
N VAL A 131 1.01 -3.94 -5.67
CA VAL A 131 -0.18 -3.58 -6.45
C VAL A 131 0.15 -3.55 -7.94
N ASP A 132 1.27 -2.91 -8.33
CA ASP A 132 1.72 -2.87 -9.73
C ASP A 132 1.83 -4.29 -10.32
N ARG A 133 2.49 -5.19 -9.57
CA ARG A 133 2.68 -6.60 -9.96
C ARG A 133 1.37 -7.38 -10.07
N CYS A 134 0.36 -7.06 -9.26
CA CYS A 134 -0.91 -7.78 -9.23
C CYS A 134 -1.93 -7.33 -10.29
N SER A 135 -1.59 -6.36 -11.14
CA SER A 135 -2.54 -5.78 -12.10
C SER A 135 -3.25 -6.83 -12.96
N ASP A 136 -2.56 -7.90 -13.36
CA ASP A 136 -3.13 -8.98 -14.18
C ASP A 136 -4.20 -9.77 -13.41
N VAL A 137 -3.82 -10.37 -12.27
CA VAL A 137 -4.76 -11.12 -11.43
C VAL A 137 -5.91 -10.25 -10.90
N PHE A 138 -5.68 -8.97 -10.61
CA PHE A 138 -6.77 -8.06 -10.22
C PHE A 138 -7.79 -7.86 -11.34
N LYS A 139 -7.35 -7.73 -12.60
CA LYS A 139 -8.27 -7.64 -13.74
C LYS A 139 -9.07 -8.92 -13.90
N HIS A 140 -8.41 -10.07 -13.89
CA HIS A 140 -9.09 -11.38 -13.97
C HIS A 140 -10.11 -11.56 -12.84
N ALA A 141 -9.71 -11.29 -11.59
CA ALA A 141 -10.57 -11.48 -10.44
C ALA A 141 -11.76 -10.51 -10.43
N ASN A 142 -11.57 -9.26 -10.87
CA ASN A 142 -12.64 -8.26 -10.87
C ASN A 142 -13.63 -8.46 -12.03
N MET A 143 -13.14 -8.83 -13.22
CA MET A 143 -13.98 -9.22 -14.37
C MET A 143 -14.89 -10.39 -13.99
N ALA A 144 -14.31 -11.45 -13.41
CA ALA A 144 -15.07 -12.59 -12.90
C ALA A 144 -16.04 -12.18 -11.77
N GLY A 145 -15.52 -11.50 -10.75
CA GLY A 145 -16.25 -10.93 -9.63
C GLY A 145 -16.23 -11.76 -8.35
N THR A 146 -17.05 -11.36 -7.38
CA THR A 146 -17.19 -12.00 -6.07
C THR A 146 -18.48 -12.82 -5.96
N THR A 147 -18.57 -13.66 -4.93
CA THR A 147 -19.81 -14.33 -4.54
C THR A 147 -20.69 -13.43 -3.66
N ALA A 148 -21.99 -13.73 -3.55
CA ALA A 148 -22.94 -12.90 -2.81
C ALA A 148 -22.60 -12.70 -1.31
N TRP A 149 -21.95 -13.69 -0.68
CA TRP A 149 -21.51 -13.64 0.73
C TRP A 149 -19.98 -13.69 0.89
N GLY A 150 -19.24 -13.62 -0.20
CA GLY A 150 -17.81 -13.41 -0.17
C GLY A 150 -17.50 -11.94 0.00
N GLY A 151 -17.13 -11.28 -1.09
CA GLY A 151 -16.67 -9.89 -1.08
C GLY A 151 -15.18 -9.81 -0.74
N VAL A 152 -14.44 -8.95 -1.42
CA VAL A 152 -12.98 -8.89 -1.32
C VAL A 152 -12.49 -7.44 -1.23
N ILE A 153 -11.53 -7.20 -0.34
CA ILE A 153 -10.83 -5.92 -0.19
C ILE A 153 -9.35 -6.12 -0.51
N ALA A 154 -8.81 -5.36 -1.45
CA ALA A 154 -7.38 -5.25 -1.73
C ALA A 154 -6.78 -4.05 -0.99
N VAL A 155 -6.03 -4.31 0.07
CA VAL A 155 -5.42 -3.28 0.93
C VAL A 155 -4.00 -2.96 0.46
N ALA A 156 -3.78 -1.75 -0.04
CA ALA A 156 -2.45 -1.27 -0.41
C ALA A 156 -1.82 -0.45 0.71
N GLY A 157 -0.55 -0.70 1.01
CA GLY A 157 0.31 0.16 1.81
C GLY A 157 1.16 1.06 0.93
N ASP A 158 0.80 2.34 0.82
CA ASP A 158 1.54 3.35 0.07
C ASP A 158 2.55 4.09 0.95
N ASP A 159 3.78 4.21 0.44
CA ASP A 159 4.84 5.05 0.99
C ASP A 159 5.04 6.25 0.05
N HIS A 160 4.40 7.37 0.39
CA HIS A 160 4.38 8.57 -0.45
C HIS A 160 5.75 9.23 -0.53
N VAL A 161 6.60 9.12 0.48
CA VAL A 161 7.89 9.82 0.52
C VAL A 161 9.09 8.90 0.31
N ALA A 162 8.84 7.62 0.01
CA ALA A 162 9.87 6.60 -0.16
C ALA A 162 10.81 6.45 1.05
N LYS A 163 10.31 6.65 2.28
CA LYS A 163 11.10 6.52 3.53
C LYS A 163 11.71 5.14 3.68
N SER A 164 11.04 4.12 3.15
CA SER A 164 11.44 2.71 3.25
C SER A 164 11.31 1.98 1.91
N SER A 165 11.33 2.73 0.82
CA SER A 165 11.01 2.25 -0.53
C SER A 165 12.02 2.76 -1.55
N THR A 166 12.21 2.02 -2.64
CA THR A 166 13.03 2.48 -3.76
C THR A 166 12.30 3.42 -4.70
N ALA A 167 10.99 3.51 -4.59
CA ALA A 167 10.14 4.46 -5.30
C ALA A 167 9.08 5.04 -4.36
N ALA A 168 8.78 6.33 -4.53
CA ALA A 168 7.59 6.93 -3.95
C ALA A 168 6.36 6.40 -4.70
N HIS A 169 5.34 5.95 -3.97
CA HIS A 169 4.26 5.17 -4.58
C HIS A 169 2.87 5.78 -4.39
N GLN A 170 1.96 5.51 -5.33
CA GLN A 170 0.55 5.86 -5.28
C GLN A 170 -0.29 4.79 -6.00
N SER A 171 -1.01 3.97 -5.24
CA SER A 171 -1.71 2.75 -5.75
C SER A 171 -3.06 3.01 -6.43
N ASP A 172 -3.71 4.14 -6.15
CA ASP A 172 -5.06 4.45 -6.65
C ASP A 172 -5.18 4.44 -8.18
N HIS A 173 -4.15 4.88 -8.91
CA HIS A 173 -4.11 4.82 -10.38
C HIS A 173 -4.18 3.40 -10.93
N ILE A 174 -3.49 2.44 -10.29
CA ILE A 174 -3.50 1.04 -10.72
C ILE A 174 -4.81 0.38 -10.34
N PHE A 175 -5.35 0.64 -9.14
CA PHE A 175 -6.67 0.15 -8.77
C PHE A 175 -7.76 0.66 -9.71
N LYS A 176 -7.71 1.94 -10.09
CA LYS A 176 -8.55 2.52 -11.16
C LYS A 176 -8.39 1.75 -12.46
N ALA A 177 -7.15 1.49 -12.91
CA ALA A 177 -6.89 0.74 -14.15
C ALA A 177 -7.37 -0.73 -14.10
N CYS A 178 -7.48 -1.32 -12.91
CA CYS A 178 -8.00 -2.67 -12.70
C CYS A 178 -9.52 -2.69 -12.43
N GLY A 179 -10.15 -1.52 -12.30
CA GLY A 179 -11.59 -1.40 -12.06
C GLY A 179 -12.02 -1.61 -10.61
N LEU A 180 -11.13 -1.48 -9.63
CA LEU A 180 -11.42 -1.68 -8.21
C LEU A 180 -11.77 -0.33 -7.54
N PRO A 181 -13.00 -0.14 -7.01
CA PRO A 181 -13.33 1.06 -6.27
C PRO A 181 -12.41 1.27 -5.05
N VAL A 182 -11.85 2.47 -4.89
CA VAL A 182 -10.78 2.78 -3.93
C VAL A 182 -11.31 3.56 -2.75
N PHE A 183 -11.36 2.92 -1.59
CA PHE A 183 -11.60 3.55 -0.30
C PHE A 183 -10.29 4.15 0.23
N PHE A 184 -10.37 5.34 0.84
CA PHE A 184 -9.21 6.00 1.44
C PHE A 184 -9.50 6.50 2.86
N PRO A 185 -9.33 5.66 3.90
CA PRO A 185 -9.57 6.04 5.29
C PRO A 185 -8.66 7.18 5.74
N ALA A 186 -9.23 8.13 6.49
CA ALA A 186 -8.51 9.22 7.13
C ALA A 186 -8.15 8.92 8.60
N SER A 187 -8.56 7.79 9.17
CA SER A 187 -8.25 7.44 10.56
C SER A 187 -8.29 5.93 10.81
N VAL A 188 -7.78 5.51 11.98
CA VAL A 188 -7.87 4.11 12.45
C VAL A 188 -9.33 3.62 12.52
N GLN A 189 -10.26 4.47 12.97
CA GLN A 189 -11.69 4.12 13.00
C GLN A 189 -12.23 3.87 11.59
N GLU A 190 -11.82 4.66 10.61
CA GLU A 190 -12.31 4.54 9.23
C GLU A 190 -11.78 3.31 8.51
N ILE A 191 -10.66 2.71 8.95
CA ILE A 191 -10.26 1.38 8.47
C ILE A 191 -11.37 0.36 8.75
N LEU A 192 -11.97 0.40 9.94
CA LEU A 192 -13.08 -0.48 10.29
C LEU A 192 -14.35 -0.06 9.53
N ASP A 193 -14.72 1.22 9.60
CA ASP A 193 -16.00 1.69 9.06
C ASP A 193 -16.09 1.54 7.54
N LEU A 194 -15.07 2.04 6.83
CA LEU A 194 -15.00 1.94 5.37
C LEU A 194 -14.69 0.51 4.94
N GLY A 195 -13.99 -0.29 5.75
CA GLY A 195 -13.79 -1.71 5.48
C GLY A 195 -15.10 -2.49 5.44
N VAL A 196 -16.00 -2.24 6.39
CA VAL A 196 -17.36 -2.82 6.38
C VAL A 196 -18.15 -2.37 5.16
N HIS A 197 -18.09 -1.09 4.79
CA HIS A 197 -18.72 -0.61 3.56
C HIS A 197 -18.10 -1.25 2.31
N ALA A 198 -16.79 -1.47 2.27
CA ALA A 198 -16.08 -2.08 1.15
C ALA A 198 -16.52 -3.54 0.93
N PHE A 199 -16.65 -4.35 2.00
CA PHE A 199 -17.22 -5.70 1.88
C PHE A 199 -18.66 -5.67 1.38
N ALA A 200 -19.51 -4.84 1.98
CA ALA A 200 -20.92 -4.75 1.58
C ALA A 200 -21.09 -4.25 0.15
N MET A 201 -20.30 -3.28 -0.30
CA MET A 201 -20.28 -2.83 -1.70
C MET A 201 -19.78 -3.93 -2.64
N SER A 202 -18.68 -4.59 -2.29
CA SER A 202 -18.11 -5.69 -3.07
C SER A 202 -19.12 -6.83 -3.26
N ARG A 203 -19.90 -7.15 -2.22
CA ARG A 203 -21.02 -8.10 -2.28
C ARG A 203 -22.21 -7.59 -3.08
N PHE A 204 -22.52 -6.31 -3.03
CA PHE A 204 -23.65 -5.75 -3.79
C PHE A 204 -23.36 -5.71 -5.29
N SER A 205 -22.19 -5.21 -5.69
CA SER A 205 -21.85 -4.98 -7.09
C SER A 205 -21.06 -6.11 -7.74
N GLY A 206 -20.57 -7.09 -6.97
CA GLY A 206 -19.77 -8.19 -7.49
C GLY A 206 -18.34 -7.78 -7.89
N VAL A 207 -17.88 -6.57 -7.55
CA VAL A 207 -16.50 -6.10 -7.79
C VAL A 207 -15.59 -6.45 -6.63
N TRP A 208 -14.28 -6.46 -6.87
CA TRP A 208 -13.30 -6.32 -5.79
C TRP A 208 -13.24 -4.84 -5.37
N ALA A 209 -13.21 -4.58 -4.06
CA ALA A 209 -12.94 -3.24 -3.54
C ALA A 209 -11.44 -3.10 -3.24
N ALA A 210 -10.92 -1.88 -3.26
CA ALA A 210 -9.58 -1.54 -2.85
C ALA A 210 -9.60 -0.59 -1.64
N MET A 211 -8.62 -0.70 -0.77
CA MET A 211 -8.40 0.23 0.34
C MET A 211 -6.96 0.74 0.29
N LYS A 212 -6.79 2.03 0.01
CA LYS A 212 -5.49 2.69 0.07
C LYS A 212 -5.21 3.06 1.51
N THR A 213 -4.07 2.59 2.03
CA THR A 213 -3.57 2.97 3.35
C THR A 213 -2.19 3.59 3.20
N ILE A 214 -1.84 4.49 4.12
CA ILE A 214 -0.54 5.16 4.15
C ILE A 214 0.07 5.05 5.53
N GLN A 215 1.39 5.22 5.62
CA GLN A 215 2.16 5.07 6.85
C GLN A 215 1.54 5.80 8.05
N GLU A 216 1.12 7.05 7.86
CA GLU A 216 0.58 7.92 8.90
C GLU A 216 -0.71 7.40 9.53
N ILE A 217 -1.47 6.58 8.82
CA ILE A 217 -2.73 6.00 9.31
C ILE A 217 -2.51 4.59 9.86
N VAL A 218 -1.68 3.76 9.23
CA VAL A 218 -1.52 2.37 9.68
C VAL A 218 -0.57 2.21 10.87
N GLU A 219 0.44 3.08 10.98
CA GLU A 219 1.40 3.07 12.09
C GLU A 219 0.95 3.94 13.27
N SER A 220 -0.05 4.82 13.09
CA SER A 220 -0.64 5.56 14.21
C SER A 220 -1.57 4.67 15.04
N SER A 221 -1.79 5.08 16.29
CA SER A 221 -2.69 4.41 17.24
C SER A 221 -3.77 5.37 17.73
N ALA A 222 -4.98 4.84 17.91
CA ALA A 222 -6.12 5.61 18.39
C ALA A 222 -7.05 4.71 19.20
N THR A 223 -7.97 5.32 19.94
CA THR A 223 -9.12 4.61 20.50
C THR A 223 -10.18 4.45 19.42
N ALA A 224 -10.52 3.22 19.05
CA ALA A 224 -11.57 2.88 18.11
C ALA A 224 -12.78 2.29 18.85
N THR A 225 -13.98 2.55 18.32
CA THR A 225 -15.23 1.92 18.75
C THR A 225 -15.42 0.64 17.95
N ILE A 226 -15.57 -0.47 18.67
CA ILE A 226 -15.88 -1.79 18.14
C ILE A 226 -17.35 -2.04 18.39
N ASP A 227 -18.12 -2.15 17.31
CA ASP A 227 -19.53 -2.47 17.37
C ASP A 227 -19.95 -3.00 15.98
N PRO A 228 -20.39 -4.27 15.88
CA PRO A 228 -20.87 -4.85 14.63
C PRO A 228 -22.01 -4.09 14.00
N GLU A 229 -22.79 -3.27 14.72
CA GLU A 229 -23.92 -2.54 14.18
C GLU A 229 -23.64 -1.05 13.95
N ARG A 230 -22.42 -0.58 14.27
CA ARG A 230 -22.02 0.83 14.10
C ARG A 230 -22.22 1.35 12.68
N VAL A 231 -21.90 0.51 11.70
CA VAL A 231 -22.05 0.82 10.27
C VAL A 231 -23.35 0.25 9.74
N GLN A 232 -24.25 1.13 9.31
CA GLN A 232 -25.54 0.75 8.73
C GLN A 232 -25.46 0.83 7.21
N SER A 233 -25.30 -0.31 6.55
CA SER A 233 -25.23 -0.42 5.09
C SER A 233 -26.62 -0.31 4.47
N ARG A 234 -26.85 0.72 3.67
CA ARG A 234 -28.10 0.92 2.93
C ARG A 234 -27.95 0.34 1.54
N MET A 235 -28.80 -0.63 1.21
CA MET A 235 -28.83 -1.19 -0.15
C MET A 235 -29.54 -0.21 -1.09
N PRO A 236 -28.98 0.08 -2.28
CA PRO A 236 -29.64 0.93 -3.27
C PRO A 236 -31.00 0.37 -3.68
N THR A 237 -32.00 1.25 -3.76
CA THR A 237 -33.35 0.92 -4.25
C THR A 237 -33.61 1.46 -5.65
N ASP A 238 -32.70 2.30 -6.16
CA ASP A 238 -32.78 3.02 -7.43
C ASP A 238 -31.89 2.42 -8.53
N PHE A 239 -31.32 1.24 -8.29
CA PHE A 239 -30.49 0.52 -9.25
C PHE A 239 -31.05 -0.88 -9.51
N VAL A 240 -31.41 -1.16 -10.76
CA VAL A 240 -31.97 -2.44 -11.16
C VAL A 240 -30.85 -3.41 -11.52
N MET A 241 -30.74 -4.52 -10.78
CA MET A 241 -29.79 -5.58 -11.08
C MET A 241 -30.23 -6.39 -12.32
N PRO A 242 -29.30 -6.84 -13.17
CA PRO A 242 -29.64 -7.72 -14.29
C PRO A 242 -30.16 -9.06 -13.78
N ALA A 243 -31.05 -9.71 -14.54
CA ALA A 243 -31.63 -11.00 -14.16
C ALA A 243 -30.56 -12.10 -13.95
N ALA A 244 -29.49 -12.07 -14.74
CA ALA A 244 -28.35 -12.98 -14.57
C ALA A 244 -27.51 -12.67 -13.32
N GLY A 245 -27.71 -11.53 -12.65
CA GLY A 245 -26.90 -11.08 -11.52
C GLY A 245 -25.46 -10.69 -11.90
N VAL A 246 -24.70 -10.26 -10.91
CA VAL A 246 -23.35 -9.69 -11.07
C VAL A 246 -22.23 -10.62 -10.62
N HIS A 247 -22.55 -11.72 -9.94
CA HIS A 247 -21.56 -12.59 -9.30
C HIS A 247 -20.78 -13.47 -10.28
N ILE A 248 -19.63 -13.92 -9.81
CA ILE A 248 -18.78 -14.91 -10.48
C ILE A 248 -19.56 -16.20 -10.74
N ARG A 249 -19.31 -16.82 -11.91
CA ARG A 249 -19.96 -18.04 -12.36
C ARG A 249 -19.04 -18.84 -13.28
N TRP A 250 -19.41 -20.10 -13.51
CA TRP A 250 -18.74 -20.97 -14.47
C TRP A 250 -19.77 -21.82 -15.23
N PRO A 251 -19.63 -21.98 -16.56
CA PRO A 251 -18.71 -21.27 -17.45
C PRO A 251 -19.09 -19.78 -17.61
N ASP A 252 -18.13 -18.92 -17.97
CA ASP A 252 -18.36 -17.48 -18.22
C ASP A 252 -17.36 -16.98 -19.28
N HIS A 253 -17.84 -16.45 -20.40
CA HIS A 253 -16.97 -16.02 -21.50
C HIS A 253 -16.36 -14.64 -21.23
N ALA A 254 -15.18 -14.37 -21.79
CA ALA A 254 -14.42 -13.14 -21.49
C ALA A 254 -15.20 -11.86 -21.81
N LEU A 255 -15.89 -11.79 -22.96
CA LEU A 255 -16.67 -10.61 -23.34
C LEU A 255 -17.90 -10.40 -22.44
N ASP A 256 -18.52 -11.49 -21.96
CA ASP A 256 -19.63 -11.40 -21.02
C ASP A 256 -19.18 -10.88 -19.65
N GLN A 257 -17.97 -11.27 -19.19
CA GLN A 257 -17.37 -10.75 -17.98
C GLN A 257 -17.06 -9.25 -18.08
N GLU A 258 -16.50 -8.83 -19.22
CA GLU A 258 -16.20 -7.42 -19.52
C GLU A 258 -17.48 -6.57 -19.53
N ALA A 259 -18.48 -6.96 -20.33
CA ALA A 259 -19.77 -6.28 -20.41
C ALA A 259 -20.43 -6.18 -19.03
N ARG A 260 -20.43 -7.28 -18.25
CA ARG A 260 -20.97 -7.28 -16.88
C ARG A 260 -20.24 -6.25 -15.99
N LEU A 261 -18.92 -6.16 -16.08
CA LEU A 261 -18.13 -5.20 -15.30
C LEU A 261 -18.45 -3.75 -15.69
N PHE A 262 -18.40 -3.44 -16.99
CA PHE A 262 -18.51 -2.07 -17.50
C PHE A 262 -19.94 -1.55 -17.48
N ASP A 263 -20.90 -2.38 -17.88
CA ASP A 263 -22.28 -1.94 -18.09
C ASP A 263 -23.12 -2.06 -16.81
N THR A 264 -22.65 -2.82 -15.81
CA THR A 264 -23.44 -3.08 -14.59
C THR A 264 -22.65 -2.91 -13.31
N LYS A 265 -21.56 -3.67 -13.10
CA LYS A 265 -20.92 -3.76 -11.78
C LYS A 265 -20.40 -2.40 -11.29
N TRP A 266 -19.77 -1.59 -12.14
CA TRP A 266 -19.31 -0.25 -11.74
C TRP A 266 -20.45 0.70 -11.39
N TYR A 267 -21.55 0.67 -12.15
CA TYR A 267 -22.72 1.50 -11.84
C TYR A 267 -23.44 1.04 -10.58
N ALA A 268 -23.46 -0.27 -10.30
CA ALA A 268 -23.93 -0.80 -9.02
C ALA A 268 -23.07 -0.30 -7.85
N ALA A 269 -21.74 -0.28 -8.00
CA ALA A 269 -20.84 0.28 -6.99
C ALA A 269 -21.11 1.78 -6.74
N LEU A 270 -21.28 2.57 -7.80
CA LEU A 270 -21.67 3.99 -7.72
C LEU A 270 -23.03 4.17 -7.01
N ALA A 271 -24.03 3.35 -7.32
CA ALA A 271 -25.32 3.38 -6.63
C ALA A 271 -25.17 3.10 -5.13
N TYR A 272 -24.34 2.12 -4.75
CA TYR A 272 -24.04 1.85 -3.35
C TYR A 272 -23.35 3.02 -2.65
N ILE A 273 -22.35 3.64 -3.30
CA ILE A 273 -21.64 4.82 -2.79
C ILE A 273 -22.63 5.96 -2.52
N ARG A 274 -23.56 6.21 -3.46
CA ARG A 274 -24.62 7.21 -3.34
C ARG A 274 -25.55 6.93 -2.17
N ALA A 275 -26.11 5.71 -2.10
CA ALA A 275 -27.08 5.33 -1.08
C ALA A 275 -26.52 5.44 0.36
N ASN A 276 -25.21 5.23 0.50
CA ASN A 276 -24.51 5.29 1.79
C ASN A 276 -23.84 6.65 2.07
N ARG A 277 -23.90 7.61 1.12
CA ARG A 277 -23.27 8.93 1.23
C ARG A 277 -21.81 8.85 1.68
N LEU A 278 -21.04 7.94 1.08
CA LEU A 278 -19.64 7.70 1.45
C LEU A 278 -18.73 8.89 1.16
N ASN A 279 -19.20 9.82 0.31
CA ASN A 279 -18.62 11.13 0.10
C ASN A 279 -19.66 12.17 0.56
N TYR A 280 -19.28 13.10 1.44
CA TYR A 280 -20.24 14.01 2.11
C TYR A 280 -19.62 15.33 2.55
N ASN A 281 -20.46 16.35 2.75
CA ASN A 281 -20.03 17.64 3.31
C ASN A 281 -19.84 17.51 4.82
N ALA A 282 -18.61 17.67 5.30
CA ALA A 282 -18.28 17.74 6.72
C ALA A 282 -18.55 19.14 7.30
N ILE A 283 -18.42 20.18 6.49
CA ILE A 283 -18.86 21.54 6.79
C ILE A 283 -19.75 21.99 5.62
N GLU A 284 -20.93 22.50 5.94
CA GLU A 284 -21.83 23.15 4.98
C GLU A 284 -22.60 24.29 5.64
N GLY A 285 -22.98 25.26 4.81
CA GLY A 285 -23.82 26.41 5.15
C GLY A 285 -24.74 26.80 3.99
N PRO A 286 -25.76 27.63 4.25
CA PRO A 286 -26.76 28.00 3.23
C PRO A 286 -26.20 28.93 2.13
N ASN A 287 -25.07 29.61 2.39
CA ASN A 287 -24.47 30.60 1.50
C ASN A 287 -23.05 30.20 1.07
N ASP A 288 -22.77 28.90 1.00
CA ASP A 288 -21.47 28.40 0.59
C ASP A 288 -21.12 28.85 -0.83
N ARG A 289 -19.88 29.32 -0.99
CA ARG A 289 -19.33 29.86 -2.25
C ARG A 289 -17.94 29.30 -2.57
N PHE A 290 -17.20 28.83 -1.56
CA PHE A 290 -15.89 28.18 -1.72
C PHE A 290 -15.96 26.73 -1.28
N GLY A 291 -15.65 25.80 -2.17
CA GLY A 291 -15.54 24.39 -1.84
C GLY A 291 -14.10 23.97 -1.59
N ILE A 292 -13.90 23.11 -0.60
CA ILE A 292 -12.67 22.34 -0.43
C ILE A 292 -13.07 20.87 -0.47
N ILE A 293 -12.43 20.07 -1.31
CA ILE A 293 -12.65 18.63 -1.40
C ILE A 293 -11.36 17.88 -1.08
N ALA A 294 -11.41 16.95 -0.13
CA ALA A 294 -10.23 16.26 0.38
C ALA A 294 -10.51 14.81 0.79
N SER A 295 -9.47 13.97 0.78
CA SER A 295 -9.54 12.53 1.11
C SER A 295 -8.39 12.07 2.00
N GLY A 296 -8.56 10.94 2.69
CA GLY A 296 -7.52 10.31 3.50
C GLY A 296 -6.81 11.28 4.46
N LYS A 297 -5.48 11.20 4.54
CA LYS A 297 -4.66 12.13 5.36
C LYS A 297 -4.83 13.59 4.95
N ALA A 298 -4.93 13.88 3.65
CA ALA A 298 -5.09 15.24 3.15
C ALA A 298 -6.36 15.91 3.73
N TYR A 299 -7.43 15.16 3.99
CA TYR A 299 -8.60 15.68 4.72
C TYR A 299 -8.25 16.17 6.13
N ASN A 300 -7.49 15.39 6.90
CA ASN A 300 -7.07 15.81 8.24
C ASN A 300 -6.13 17.00 8.19
N ASP A 301 -5.20 17.04 7.22
CA ASP A 301 -4.30 18.17 7.06
C ASP A 301 -5.05 19.43 6.62
N THR A 302 -6.11 19.30 5.80
CA THR A 302 -7.02 20.40 5.49
C THR A 302 -7.74 20.91 6.74
N ARG A 303 -8.24 20.02 7.60
CA ARG A 303 -8.85 20.42 8.89
C ARG A 303 -7.85 21.16 9.77
N GLN A 304 -6.61 20.67 9.85
CA GLN A 304 -5.54 21.33 10.59
C GLN A 304 -5.19 22.69 9.98
N ALA A 305 -5.08 22.78 8.65
CA ALA A 305 -4.80 24.01 7.93
C ALA A 305 -5.87 25.08 8.17
N LEU A 306 -7.15 24.70 8.16
CA LEU A 306 -8.25 25.59 8.52
C LEU A 306 -8.10 26.10 9.97
N CYS A 307 -7.82 25.20 10.93
CA CYS A 307 -7.57 25.59 12.33
C CYS A 307 -6.37 26.54 12.46
N ASP A 308 -5.28 26.26 11.75
CA ASP A 308 -4.06 27.05 11.76
C ASP A 308 -4.27 28.46 11.19
N LEU A 309 -5.21 28.63 10.26
CA LEU A 309 -5.68 29.92 9.74
C LEU A 309 -6.69 30.62 10.66
N GLY A 310 -7.06 30.01 11.79
CA GLY A 310 -8.11 30.50 12.68
C GLY A 310 -9.52 30.30 12.13
N LEU A 311 -9.72 29.40 11.18
CA LEU A 311 -11.00 29.11 10.53
C LEU A 311 -11.62 27.86 11.16
N ASP A 312 -12.33 28.02 12.27
CA ASP A 312 -13.17 26.96 12.84
C ASP A 312 -14.43 26.72 11.99
N ASP A 313 -15.23 25.71 12.34
CA ASP A 313 -16.44 25.36 11.59
C ASP A 313 -17.45 26.52 11.52
N ALA A 314 -17.52 27.37 12.55
CA ALA A 314 -18.42 28.52 12.57
C ALA A 314 -17.93 29.62 11.61
N SER A 315 -16.64 29.94 11.67
CA SER A 315 -15.98 30.90 10.78
C SER A 315 -16.05 30.42 9.31
N CYS A 316 -15.88 29.12 9.07
CA CYS A 316 -16.05 28.53 7.74
C CYS A 316 -17.47 28.76 7.21
N ARG A 317 -18.52 28.46 8.00
CA ARG A 317 -19.92 28.71 7.60
C ARG A 317 -20.19 30.19 7.37
N GLN A 318 -19.64 31.09 8.18
CA GLN A 318 -19.79 32.53 8.02
C GLN A 318 -19.15 33.03 6.71
N LEU A 319 -17.99 32.49 6.34
CA LEU A 319 -17.28 32.82 5.11
C LEU A 319 -17.85 32.12 3.86
N GLY A 320 -18.77 31.18 4.04
CA GLY A 320 -19.30 30.34 2.96
C GLY A 320 -18.30 29.32 2.44
N ILE A 321 -17.52 28.69 3.33
CA ILE A 321 -16.60 27.59 3.04
C ILE A 321 -17.29 26.25 3.30
N ARG A 322 -17.42 25.46 2.24
CA ARG A 322 -17.89 24.06 2.28
C ARG A 322 -16.70 23.12 2.26
N LEU A 323 -16.66 22.15 3.17
CA LEU A 323 -15.63 21.11 3.20
C LEU A 323 -16.25 19.74 2.90
N HIS A 324 -15.87 19.15 1.78
CA HIS A 324 -16.32 17.83 1.33
C HIS A 324 -15.27 16.77 1.60
N LYS A 325 -15.67 15.73 2.34
CA LYS A 325 -14.86 14.57 2.64
C LYS A 325 -15.16 13.47 1.64
N VAL A 326 -14.12 12.93 1.04
CA VAL A 326 -14.19 11.81 0.09
C VAL A 326 -13.67 10.54 0.77
N GLY A 327 -14.57 9.58 1.03
CA GLY A 327 -14.24 8.25 1.53
C GLY A 327 -13.92 7.24 0.42
N VAL A 328 -14.48 7.45 -0.78
CA VAL A 328 -14.20 6.65 -1.99
C VAL A 328 -13.69 7.57 -3.09
N VAL A 329 -12.38 7.48 -3.38
CA VAL A 329 -11.68 8.38 -4.32
C VAL A 329 -11.82 7.97 -5.77
N TRP A 330 -12.16 6.71 -6.03
CA TRP A 330 -12.49 6.22 -7.36
C TRP A 330 -13.48 5.04 -7.29
N PRO A 331 -14.47 4.94 -8.17
CA PRO A 331 -14.96 6.04 -8.98
C PRO A 331 -15.61 7.10 -8.08
N LEU A 332 -15.42 8.37 -8.42
CA LEU A 332 -16.13 9.48 -7.78
C LEU A 332 -17.61 9.44 -8.20
N GLU A 333 -18.54 9.63 -7.27
CA GLU A 333 -19.97 9.50 -7.55
C GLU A 333 -20.57 10.84 -7.97
N ALA A 334 -21.02 10.91 -9.23
CA ALA A 334 -21.36 12.17 -9.88
C ALA A 334 -22.52 12.95 -9.23
N GLN A 335 -23.49 12.30 -8.60
CA GLN A 335 -24.64 13.01 -8.01
C GLN A 335 -24.24 13.70 -6.70
N LEU A 336 -23.49 13.01 -5.83
CA LEU A 336 -22.90 13.58 -4.62
C LEU A 336 -21.93 14.70 -4.97
N THR A 337 -21.08 14.51 -5.97
CA THR A 337 -20.13 15.54 -6.44
C THR A 337 -20.83 16.78 -6.99
N ARG A 338 -21.85 16.61 -7.84
CA ARG A 338 -22.64 17.74 -8.37
C ARG A 338 -23.42 18.46 -7.28
N GLY A 339 -23.96 17.72 -6.31
CA GLY A 339 -24.58 18.29 -5.12
C GLY A 339 -23.61 19.12 -4.29
N PHE A 340 -22.35 18.66 -4.15
CA PHE A 340 -21.27 19.43 -3.54
C PHE A 340 -20.90 20.68 -4.35
N ALA A 341 -20.82 20.58 -5.68
CA ALA A 341 -20.42 21.68 -6.55
C ALA A 341 -21.49 22.78 -6.68
N ALA A 342 -22.77 22.44 -6.51
CA ALA A 342 -23.87 23.38 -6.66
C ALA A 342 -23.76 24.59 -5.70
N GLY A 343 -23.87 25.78 -6.27
CA GLY A 343 -23.80 27.08 -5.56
C GLY A 343 -22.37 27.60 -5.34
N LEU A 344 -21.34 26.79 -5.62
CA LEU A 344 -19.96 27.21 -5.44
C LEU A 344 -19.46 28.05 -6.62
N GLN A 345 -18.61 29.03 -6.31
CA GLN A 345 -17.86 29.83 -7.29
C GLN A 345 -16.54 29.14 -7.64
N GLU A 346 -15.92 28.49 -6.65
CA GLU A 346 -14.62 27.85 -6.78
C GLU A 346 -14.52 26.60 -5.89
N ILE A 347 -13.78 25.59 -6.36
CA ILE A 347 -13.40 24.40 -5.62
C ILE A 347 -11.88 24.27 -5.59
N LEU A 348 -11.32 24.07 -4.40
CA LEU A 348 -9.95 23.63 -4.18
C LEU A 348 -9.93 22.12 -3.88
N VAL A 349 -9.22 21.35 -4.72
CA VAL A 349 -8.99 19.92 -4.55
C VAL A 349 -7.70 19.69 -3.78
N VAL A 350 -7.80 19.10 -2.59
CA VAL A 350 -6.67 18.77 -1.73
C VAL A 350 -6.51 17.25 -1.66
N GLU A 351 -5.63 16.72 -2.51
CA GLU A 351 -5.32 15.29 -2.58
C GLU A 351 -3.81 15.04 -2.55
N GLU A 352 -3.39 13.90 -2.00
CA GLU A 352 -1.98 13.48 -1.99
C GLU A 352 -1.54 13.04 -3.39
N LYS A 353 -0.26 13.26 -3.70
CA LYS A 353 0.36 12.79 -4.95
C LYS A 353 -0.31 13.32 -6.21
N ARG A 354 -0.44 12.51 -7.27
CA ARG A 354 -1.03 12.93 -8.55
C ARG A 354 -2.55 12.93 -8.49
N GLN A 355 -3.15 13.70 -9.40
CA GLN A 355 -4.57 13.94 -9.47
C GLN A 355 -5.38 12.67 -9.77
N VAL A 356 -6.33 12.36 -8.91
CA VAL A 356 -7.38 11.34 -9.12
C VAL A 356 -8.75 11.99 -8.96
N ILE A 357 -8.95 12.75 -7.89
CA ILE A 357 -10.21 13.46 -7.62
C ILE A 357 -10.35 14.65 -8.57
N GLU A 358 -9.30 15.45 -8.77
CA GLU A 358 -9.36 16.68 -9.59
C GLU A 358 -9.80 16.38 -11.02
N TYR A 359 -9.28 15.32 -11.63
CA TYR A 359 -9.65 14.93 -12.99
C TYR A 359 -11.09 14.43 -13.11
N GLN A 360 -11.57 13.62 -12.15
CA GLN A 360 -12.95 13.14 -12.15
C GLN A 360 -13.94 14.29 -11.92
N LEU A 361 -13.63 15.18 -10.98
CA LEU A 361 -14.42 16.37 -10.71
C LEU A 361 -14.55 17.24 -11.97
N LYS A 362 -13.44 17.48 -12.68
CA LYS A 362 -13.47 18.24 -13.95
C LYS A 362 -14.35 17.54 -14.99
N GLU A 363 -14.20 16.23 -15.18
CA GLU A 363 -15.00 15.43 -16.12
C GLU A 363 -16.51 15.49 -15.80
N GLU A 364 -16.87 15.28 -14.54
CA GLU A 364 -18.27 15.25 -14.08
C GLU A 364 -19.00 16.60 -14.25
N LEU A 365 -18.26 17.71 -14.22
CA LEU A 365 -18.79 19.07 -14.34
C LEU A 365 -18.66 19.66 -15.76
N TYR A 366 -17.72 19.19 -16.59
CA TYR A 366 -17.41 19.82 -17.89
C TYR A 366 -18.58 19.82 -18.89
N ASN A 367 -19.43 18.80 -18.88
CA ASN A 367 -20.64 18.74 -19.72
C ASN A 367 -21.94 18.94 -18.93
N TRP A 368 -21.86 19.48 -17.71
CA TRP A 368 -23.04 19.80 -16.91
C TRP A 368 -23.67 21.13 -17.35
N ARG A 369 -24.38 21.85 -16.48
CA ARG A 369 -24.96 23.17 -16.80
C ARG A 369 -23.95 24.28 -16.53
N ALA A 370 -23.70 25.17 -17.49
CA ALA A 370 -22.63 26.17 -17.40
C ALA A 370 -22.78 27.13 -16.20
N ASP A 371 -24.01 27.41 -15.78
CA ASP A 371 -24.33 28.33 -14.68
C ASP A 371 -24.07 27.76 -13.28
N VAL A 372 -23.72 26.47 -13.16
CA VAL A 372 -23.44 25.78 -11.88
C VAL A 372 -22.05 25.17 -11.84
N ARG A 373 -21.15 25.55 -12.77
CA ARG A 373 -19.77 25.06 -12.82
C ARG A 373 -18.84 26.01 -12.08
N PRO A 374 -18.31 25.65 -10.90
CA PRO A 374 -17.26 26.42 -10.25
C PRO A 374 -15.94 26.31 -11.01
N ASN A 375 -15.05 27.27 -10.78
CA ASN A 375 -13.64 27.11 -11.13
C ASN A 375 -13.02 25.99 -10.28
N ILE A 376 -12.17 25.15 -10.86
CA ILE A 376 -11.55 24.03 -10.15
C ILE A 376 -10.03 24.19 -10.16
N TYR A 377 -9.45 24.26 -8.96
CA TYR A 377 -8.02 24.30 -8.73
C TYR A 377 -7.61 23.17 -7.80
N GLY A 378 -6.35 22.78 -7.87
CA GLY A 378 -5.80 21.72 -7.02
C GLY A 378 -4.29 21.77 -7.12
N LYS A 379 -3.72 20.98 -8.03
CA LYS A 379 -2.27 20.98 -8.23
C LYS A 379 -1.72 22.24 -8.85
N PHE A 380 -2.49 22.87 -9.73
CA PHE A 380 -2.04 24.03 -10.49
C PHE A 380 -3.01 25.20 -10.33
N ASN A 381 -2.47 26.40 -10.40
CA ASN A 381 -3.21 27.64 -10.28
C ASN A 381 -3.75 28.14 -11.64
N GLU A 382 -4.54 29.22 -11.65
CA GLU A 382 -4.78 30.02 -12.86
C GLU A 382 -3.54 30.81 -13.31
N MET A 383 -3.56 31.31 -14.53
CA MET A 383 -2.63 32.34 -15.00
C MET A 383 -3.09 33.74 -14.55
N GLU A 384 -2.13 34.67 -14.39
CA GLU A 384 -2.46 36.05 -14.02
C GLU A 384 -3.21 36.76 -15.16
N GLY A 385 -4.34 37.39 -14.84
CA GLY A 385 -5.18 38.11 -15.81
C GLY A 385 -6.16 37.25 -16.62
N ASP A 386 -6.21 35.94 -16.40
CA ASP A 386 -7.14 35.02 -17.06
C ASP A 386 -7.75 34.03 -16.05
N TYR A 387 -8.96 33.54 -16.33
CA TYR A 387 -9.57 32.42 -15.62
C TYR A 387 -9.11 31.07 -16.19
N SER A 388 -8.44 31.08 -17.36
CA SER A 388 -7.75 29.89 -17.88
C SER A 388 -6.59 29.48 -16.95
N GLY A 389 -6.50 28.19 -16.69
CA GLY A 389 -5.63 27.64 -15.66
C GLY A 389 -5.59 26.13 -15.66
N GLY A 390 -4.83 25.56 -14.73
CA GLY A 390 -4.67 24.12 -14.60
C GLY A 390 -3.46 23.57 -15.35
N GLU A 391 -3.29 22.26 -15.28
CA GLU A 391 -2.10 21.55 -15.75
C GLU A 391 -1.74 21.76 -17.23
N TRP A 392 -2.73 22.06 -18.08
CA TRP A 392 -2.53 22.15 -19.52
C TRP A 392 -2.61 23.58 -20.05
N SER A 393 -2.65 24.58 -19.16
CA SER A 393 -2.73 25.99 -19.58
C SER A 393 -1.39 26.59 -19.98
N VAL A 394 -0.27 25.92 -19.69
CA VAL A 394 1.10 26.34 -20.06
C VAL A 394 1.92 25.15 -20.53
N PRO A 395 2.96 25.34 -21.38
CA PRO A 395 3.81 24.24 -21.84
C PRO A 395 4.54 23.48 -20.73
N ASN A 396 4.91 24.18 -19.64
CA ASN A 396 5.50 23.58 -18.45
C ASN A 396 4.70 23.96 -17.19
N PRO A 397 3.75 23.13 -16.75
CA PRO A 397 2.87 23.46 -15.63
C PRO A 397 3.55 23.49 -14.28
N ALA A 398 4.76 22.93 -14.14
CA ALA A 398 5.50 22.93 -12.88
C ALA A 398 5.74 24.37 -12.35
N GLY A 399 5.84 25.36 -13.26
CA GLY A 399 6.02 26.77 -12.91
C GLY A 399 4.80 27.43 -12.25
N ASN A 400 3.62 26.80 -12.28
CA ASN A 400 2.37 27.35 -11.72
C ASN A 400 1.71 26.39 -10.70
N THR A 401 2.54 25.70 -9.91
CA THR A 401 2.08 24.72 -8.91
C THR A 401 1.45 25.42 -7.70
N LEU A 402 0.21 25.06 -7.37
CA LEU A 402 -0.50 25.49 -6.16
C LEU A 402 -0.33 24.47 -5.02
N LEU A 403 -0.59 23.19 -5.30
CA LEU A 403 -0.35 22.08 -4.39
C LEU A 403 0.59 21.07 -5.06
N ARG A 404 1.63 20.64 -4.36
CA ARG A 404 2.61 19.71 -4.94
C ARG A 404 2.01 18.32 -5.19
N ALA A 405 2.43 17.70 -6.30
CA ALA A 405 2.18 16.28 -6.58
C ALA A 405 3.33 15.36 -6.13
N SER A 406 4.47 15.95 -5.78
CA SER A 406 5.66 15.26 -5.26
C SER A 406 5.76 15.40 -3.74
N ALA A 407 6.56 14.52 -3.11
CA ALA A 407 6.71 14.43 -1.66
C ALA A 407 5.37 14.25 -0.91
N ASP A 408 5.34 14.58 0.38
CA ASP A 408 4.17 14.61 1.28
C ASP A 408 3.33 15.88 1.06
N LEU A 409 2.08 15.99 1.49
CA LEU A 409 1.42 17.30 1.65
C LEU A 409 1.34 17.67 3.14
N THR A 410 1.65 18.93 3.46
CA THR A 410 1.65 19.42 4.85
C THR A 410 0.50 20.40 5.09
N PRO A 411 0.00 20.51 6.34
CA PRO A 411 -1.00 21.51 6.70
C PRO A 411 -0.59 22.94 6.33
N ALA A 412 0.69 23.29 6.45
CA ALA A 412 1.19 24.62 6.12
C ALA A 412 1.11 24.95 4.62
N ILE A 413 1.41 23.98 3.73
CA ILE A 413 1.25 24.15 2.28
C ILE A 413 -0.23 24.34 1.95
N ILE A 414 -1.11 23.52 2.55
CA ILE A 414 -2.56 23.62 2.33
C ILE A 414 -3.11 24.95 2.86
N ALA A 415 -2.66 25.40 4.04
CA ALA A 415 -3.07 26.67 4.63
C ALA A 415 -2.72 27.86 3.73
N ARG A 416 -1.52 27.87 3.14
CA ARG A 416 -1.14 28.90 2.16
C ARG A 416 -2.05 28.89 0.94
N ALA A 417 -2.34 27.72 0.37
CA ALA A 417 -3.24 27.60 -0.76
C ALA A 417 -4.66 28.08 -0.42
N ILE A 418 -5.24 27.62 0.69
CA ILE A 418 -6.56 28.06 1.16
C ILE A 418 -6.58 29.57 1.36
N ALA A 419 -5.60 30.13 2.06
CA ALA A 419 -5.55 31.57 2.32
C ALA A 419 -5.42 32.38 1.03
N GLN A 420 -4.60 31.94 0.07
CA GLN A 420 -4.49 32.58 -1.24
C GLN A 420 -5.85 32.61 -1.96
N ARG A 421 -6.60 31.48 -1.96
CA ARG A 421 -7.91 31.39 -2.62
C ARG A 421 -8.97 32.23 -1.92
N VAL A 422 -9.09 32.09 -0.59
CA VAL A 422 -10.07 32.83 0.22
C VAL A 422 -9.88 34.34 0.08
N LYS A 423 -8.63 34.83 0.07
CA LYS A 423 -8.34 36.25 -0.17
C LYS A 423 -8.83 36.73 -1.53
N LYS A 424 -8.62 35.93 -2.58
CA LYS A 424 -9.07 36.26 -3.95
C LYS A 424 -10.59 36.36 -4.07
N MET A 425 -11.31 35.58 -3.27
CA MET A 425 -12.78 35.62 -3.24
C MET A 425 -13.36 36.87 -2.56
N GLY A 426 -12.54 37.64 -1.84
CA GLY A 426 -13.00 38.81 -1.11
C GLY A 426 -13.60 38.41 0.25
N VAL A 427 -12.86 38.77 1.30
CA VAL A 427 -13.25 38.68 2.71
C VAL A 427 -13.16 40.06 3.35
N ASP A 428 -13.88 40.29 4.44
CA ASP A 428 -13.81 41.56 5.15
C ASP A 428 -12.40 41.82 5.75
N SER A 429 -12.11 43.08 6.06
CA SER A 429 -10.79 43.51 6.51
C SER A 429 -10.37 42.88 7.84
N VAL A 430 -11.32 42.54 8.72
CA VAL A 430 -11.04 41.92 10.01
C VAL A 430 -10.60 40.48 9.81
N MET A 431 -11.33 39.73 8.97
CA MET A 431 -10.99 38.36 8.64
C MET A 431 -9.69 38.27 7.84
N LEU A 432 -9.45 39.22 6.94
CA LEU A 432 -8.19 39.32 6.19
C LEU A 432 -6.99 39.48 7.15
N ALA A 433 -7.07 40.44 8.08
CA ALA A 433 -6.03 40.66 9.08
C ALA A 433 -5.80 39.44 9.97
N ARG A 434 -6.87 38.72 10.32
CA ARG A 434 -6.78 37.45 11.07
C ARG A 434 -6.01 36.39 10.29
N ILE A 435 -6.39 36.14 9.03
CA ILE A 435 -5.73 35.17 8.16
C ILE A 435 -4.24 35.52 7.99
N ASP A 436 -3.92 36.81 7.79
CA ASP A 436 -2.54 37.28 7.65
C ASP A 436 -1.71 37.08 8.91
N ALA A 437 -2.27 37.39 10.09
CA ALA A 437 -1.59 37.16 11.36
C ALA A 437 -1.26 35.68 11.58
N HIS A 438 -2.21 34.79 11.27
CA HIS A 438 -2.03 33.35 11.37
C HIS A 438 -0.99 32.81 10.36
N LEU A 439 -1.01 33.28 9.12
CA LEU A 439 0.00 32.95 8.12
C LEU A 439 1.41 33.38 8.54
N ALA A 440 1.54 34.58 9.12
CA ALA A 440 2.83 35.06 9.62
C ALA A 440 3.39 34.16 10.73
N VAL A 441 2.53 33.67 11.63
CA VAL A 441 2.91 32.68 12.66
C VAL A 441 3.36 31.36 12.04
N LEU A 442 2.64 30.86 11.02
CA LEU A 442 3.03 29.64 10.31
C LEU A 442 4.38 29.78 9.63
N GLN A 443 4.62 30.90 8.93
CA GLN A 443 5.88 31.18 8.25
C GLN A 443 7.03 31.32 9.24
N ALA A 444 6.81 31.96 10.38
CA ALA A 444 7.81 32.06 11.44
C ALA A 444 8.20 30.68 12.02
N LYS A 445 7.21 29.80 12.24
CA LYS A 445 7.44 28.42 12.71
C LYS A 445 8.24 27.60 11.70
N GLU A 446 7.86 27.62 10.41
CA GLU A 446 8.60 26.92 9.36
C GLU A 446 10.03 27.45 9.24
N SER A 447 10.23 28.77 9.30
CA SER A 447 11.56 29.38 9.23
C SER A 447 12.43 28.96 10.42
N ALA A 448 11.86 28.88 11.63
CA ALA A 448 12.56 28.38 12.82
C ALA A 448 12.95 26.90 12.69
N VAL A 449 12.05 26.05 12.18
CA VAL A 449 12.36 24.63 11.90
C VAL A 449 13.45 24.50 10.85
N GLN A 450 13.38 25.27 9.77
CA GLN A 450 14.40 25.26 8.72
C GLN A 450 15.76 25.74 9.22
N VAL A 451 15.80 26.74 10.11
CA VAL A 451 17.03 27.19 10.78
C VAL A 451 17.58 26.11 11.72
N LEU A 452 16.73 25.37 12.44
CA LEU A 452 17.16 24.22 13.24
C LEU A 452 17.69 23.09 12.37
N GLU A 453 17.10 22.80 11.21
CA GLU A 453 17.61 21.83 10.23
C GLU A 453 18.94 22.28 9.59
N LEU A 454 19.13 23.59 9.37
CA LEU A 454 20.38 24.16 8.87
C LEU A 454 21.49 24.19 9.95
N GLY A 455 21.13 24.45 11.20
CA GLY A 455 22.06 24.51 12.34
C GLY A 455 22.42 23.13 12.90
N SER A 456 21.55 22.14 12.73
CA SER A 456 21.80 20.73 13.06
C SER A 456 22.41 20.04 11.84
N LEU A 457 23.72 20.20 11.61
CA LEU A 457 24.55 19.45 10.66
C LEU A 457 23.77 18.76 9.51
N LYS A 458 23.36 19.54 8.50
CA LYS A 458 23.09 19.00 7.16
C LYS A 458 24.31 18.15 6.74
N GLY A 459 24.21 16.84 6.88
CA GLY A 459 25.33 15.93 6.60
C GLY A 459 25.43 14.70 7.51
N ILE A 460 24.72 14.63 8.63
CA ILE A 460 24.60 13.37 9.39
C ILE A 460 23.17 12.82 9.26
N GLU A 461 22.70 12.62 8.02
CA GLU A 461 21.73 11.55 7.82
C GLU A 461 22.43 10.26 8.23
N ARG A 462 21.93 9.61 9.28
CA ARG A 462 22.42 8.27 9.65
C ARG A 462 21.96 7.30 8.58
N ALA A 463 22.71 7.23 7.49
CA ALA A 463 22.47 6.29 6.42
C ALA A 463 22.40 4.87 7.01
N PRO A 464 21.39 4.06 6.63
CA PRO A 464 21.35 2.66 7.04
C PRO A 464 22.67 1.98 6.67
N TRP A 465 23.27 1.30 7.65
CA TRP A 465 24.55 0.61 7.49
C TRP A 465 24.48 -0.81 8.00
N PHE A 466 25.40 -1.67 7.54
CA PHE A 466 25.44 -3.06 8.00
C PHE A 466 25.68 -3.13 9.50
N CYS A 467 24.92 -3.99 10.18
CA CYS A 467 25.11 -4.29 11.59
C CYS A 467 26.52 -4.84 11.85
N SER A 468 27.05 -4.65 13.06
CA SER A 468 28.30 -5.30 13.47
C SER A 468 28.13 -6.82 13.39
N GLY A 469 29.01 -7.49 12.63
CA GLY A 469 28.93 -8.93 12.35
C GLY A 469 28.01 -9.33 11.20
N CYS A 470 27.43 -8.36 10.46
CA CYS A 470 26.57 -8.67 9.31
C CYS A 470 27.34 -9.44 8.21
N PRO A 471 26.80 -10.55 7.70
CA PRO A 471 27.44 -11.35 6.64
C PRO A 471 27.67 -10.55 5.34
N HIS A 472 26.82 -9.57 5.08
CA HIS A 472 26.88 -8.75 3.87
C HIS A 472 28.09 -7.80 3.81
N ASN A 473 28.82 -7.61 4.92
CA ASN A 473 30.09 -6.87 4.91
C ASN A 473 31.14 -7.54 4.01
N THR A 474 31.12 -8.86 3.95
CA THR A 474 32.03 -9.65 3.11
C THR A 474 31.34 -10.03 1.81
N SER A 475 30.10 -10.52 1.88
CA SER A 475 29.44 -11.13 0.72
C SER A 475 29.14 -10.16 -0.43
N THR A 476 29.00 -8.86 -0.16
CA THR A 476 28.72 -7.84 -1.19
C THR A 476 29.98 -7.34 -1.91
N LYS A 477 31.18 -7.61 -1.38
CA LYS A 477 32.44 -7.28 -2.07
C LYS A 477 32.61 -8.13 -3.32
N VAL A 478 33.18 -7.55 -4.38
CA VAL A 478 33.49 -8.21 -5.65
C VAL A 478 34.97 -8.07 -5.98
N PRO A 479 35.54 -8.94 -6.82
CA PRO A 479 36.93 -8.84 -7.24
C PRO A 479 37.19 -7.53 -7.97
N GLU A 480 38.43 -7.04 -7.86
CA GLU A 480 38.89 -5.85 -8.58
C GLU A 480 38.58 -5.89 -10.08
N GLY A 481 38.18 -4.75 -10.63
CA GLY A 481 37.76 -4.62 -12.03
C GLY A 481 36.45 -5.34 -12.36
N SER A 482 35.63 -5.68 -11.35
CA SER A 482 34.28 -6.23 -11.51
C SER A 482 33.26 -5.29 -10.90
N ARG A 483 31.99 -5.45 -11.29
CA ARG A 483 30.86 -4.75 -10.68
C ARG A 483 29.76 -5.72 -10.28
N ALA A 484 29.01 -5.35 -9.25
CA ALA A 484 27.77 -6.00 -8.87
C ALA A 484 26.56 -5.10 -9.15
N THR A 485 25.41 -5.72 -9.36
CA THR A 485 24.10 -5.07 -9.20
C THR A 485 23.48 -5.51 -7.88
N ALA A 486 22.57 -4.71 -7.33
CA ALA A 486 21.83 -5.04 -6.12
C ALA A 486 20.34 -5.25 -6.38
N GLY A 487 19.74 -6.17 -5.63
CA GLY A 487 18.30 -6.25 -5.46
C GLY A 487 17.76 -5.51 -4.26
N ILE A 488 16.46 -5.67 -4.04
CA ILE A 488 15.78 -5.14 -2.85
C ILE A 488 16.09 -6.04 -1.66
N GLY A 489 16.66 -5.45 -0.60
CA GLY A 489 17.09 -6.16 0.61
C GLY A 489 18.23 -5.43 1.31
N CYS A 490 18.83 -6.02 2.35
CA CYS A 490 19.98 -5.41 3.01
C CYS A 490 21.14 -5.14 2.03
N HIS A 491 21.32 -6.00 1.02
CA HIS A 491 22.35 -5.84 0.00
C HIS A 491 22.13 -4.64 -0.94
N PHE A 492 20.93 -4.06 -0.98
CA PHE A 492 20.68 -2.76 -1.64
C PHE A 492 21.58 -1.66 -1.08
N MET A 493 21.85 -1.72 0.23
CA MET A 493 22.64 -0.73 0.94
C MET A 493 24.08 -0.65 0.44
N ALA A 494 24.59 -1.73 -0.18
CA ALA A 494 25.92 -1.74 -0.76
C ALA A 494 26.09 -0.69 -1.89
N THR A 495 25.01 -0.13 -2.44
CA THR A 495 25.05 0.92 -3.48
C THR A 495 25.50 2.28 -2.95
N TRP A 496 25.36 2.55 -1.65
CA TRP A 496 25.89 3.77 -0.99
C TRP A 496 27.02 3.47 0.00
N MET A 497 27.51 2.23 0.01
CA MET A 497 28.76 1.88 0.67
C MET A 497 29.88 2.03 -0.36
N ASP A 498 31.09 2.37 0.08
CA ASP A 498 32.29 2.41 -0.78
C ASP A 498 32.62 1.00 -1.33
N ARG A 499 31.89 0.60 -2.37
CA ARG A 499 31.79 -0.74 -2.95
C ARG A 499 31.50 -0.62 -4.45
N SER A 500 31.97 -1.59 -5.23
CA SER A 500 31.69 -1.67 -6.68
C SER A 500 30.31 -2.27 -6.99
N THR A 501 29.27 -1.87 -6.24
CA THR A 501 27.87 -2.26 -6.49
C THR A 501 27.13 -1.07 -7.06
N VAL A 502 26.59 -1.22 -8.27
CA VAL A 502 25.99 -0.11 -9.03
C VAL A 502 24.58 -0.45 -9.47
N GLY A 503 23.68 0.52 -9.32
CA GLY A 503 22.29 0.40 -9.71
C GLY A 503 21.50 -0.65 -8.91
N PHE A 504 20.21 -0.70 -9.21
CA PHE A 504 19.26 -1.64 -8.64
C PHE A 504 18.06 -1.78 -9.57
N THR A 505 17.17 -2.71 -9.26
CA THR A 505 15.93 -2.97 -10.01
C THR A 505 14.82 -3.42 -9.05
N GLN A 506 13.60 -3.59 -9.55
CA GLN A 506 12.49 -4.10 -8.76
C GLN A 506 12.75 -5.53 -8.25
N MET A 507 12.12 -5.89 -7.14
CA MET A 507 12.24 -7.22 -6.53
C MET A 507 11.79 -8.32 -7.52
N GLY A 508 12.68 -9.25 -7.81
CA GLY A 508 12.50 -10.31 -8.82
C GLY A 508 13.08 -9.99 -10.20
N GLY A 509 13.60 -8.78 -10.42
CA GLY A 509 14.29 -8.40 -11.66
C GLY A 509 15.81 -8.48 -11.57
N GLU A 510 16.36 -8.82 -10.40
CA GLU A 510 17.80 -8.75 -10.11
C GLU A 510 18.64 -9.44 -11.17
N GLY A 511 19.72 -8.79 -11.62
CA GLY A 511 20.63 -9.33 -12.64
C GLY A 511 20.09 -9.30 -14.08
N VAL A 512 18.78 -9.39 -14.30
CA VAL A 512 18.16 -9.40 -15.65
C VAL A 512 18.45 -8.15 -16.49
N PRO A 513 18.62 -6.93 -15.95
CA PRO A 513 19.08 -5.79 -16.75
C PRO A 513 20.38 -6.07 -17.52
N TRP A 514 21.21 -7.00 -17.06
CA TRP A 514 22.40 -7.44 -17.79
C TRP A 514 22.09 -8.07 -19.13
N VAL A 515 20.97 -8.79 -19.26
CA VAL A 515 20.52 -9.38 -20.53
C VAL A 515 20.35 -8.30 -21.59
N GLY A 516 19.83 -7.13 -21.20
CA GLY A 516 19.71 -5.98 -22.10
C GLY A 516 21.01 -5.19 -22.31
N GLN A 517 21.92 -5.19 -21.32
CA GLN A 517 23.19 -4.45 -21.39
C GLN A 517 24.29 -5.20 -22.16
N GLN A 518 24.38 -6.52 -21.99
CA GLN A 518 25.52 -7.32 -22.47
C GLN A 518 25.79 -7.16 -23.97
N PRO A 519 24.79 -7.17 -24.88
CA PRO A 519 25.05 -7.02 -26.31
C PRO A 519 25.67 -5.68 -26.71
N PHE A 520 25.61 -4.68 -25.83
CA PHE A 520 26.07 -3.30 -26.08
C PHE A 520 27.22 -2.88 -25.16
N SER A 521 27.81 -3.82 -24.41
CA SER A 521 28.88 -3.55 -23.46
C SER A 521 30.13 -4.35 -23.81
N THR A 522 31.31 -3.78 -23.52
CA THR A 522 32.57 -4.51 -23.53
C THR A 522 32.77 -5.36 -22.26
N ASP A 523 31.99 -5.08 -21.19
CA ASP A 523 31.98 -5.90 -19.98
C ASP A 523 31.59 -7.34 -20.34
N GLN A 524 32.40 -8.30 -19.91
CA GLN A 524 32.16 -9.70 -20.24
C GLN A 524 31.31 -10.44 -19.20
N HIS A 525 31.15 -9.85 -18.01
CA HIS A 525 30.56 -10.50 -16.84
C HIS A 525 30.17 -9.46 -15.78
N ILE A 526 29.09 -9.74 -15.03
CA ILE A 526 28.74 -9.00 -13.81
C ILE A 526 28.37 -9.95 -12.66
N PHE A 527 28.37 -9.41 -11.44
CA PHE A 527 27.76 -10.07 -10.28
C PHE A 527 26.35 -9.51 -10.02
N ALA A 528 25.45 -10.32 -9.46
CA ALA A 528 24.15 -9.87 -8.95
C ALA A 528 23.98 -10.34 -7.51
N ASN A 529 23.86 -9.39 -6.57
CA ASN A 529 23.54 -9.70 -5.18
C ASN A 529 22.02 -9.88 -5.05
N ILE A 530 21.59 -11.02 -4.52
CA ILE A 530 20.18 -11.31 -4.24
C ILE A 530 20.04 -11.96 -2.87
N GLY A 531 19.05 -11.54 -2.07
CA GLY A 531 18.76 -12.19 -0.79
C GLY A 531 18.02 -13.52 -1.00
N ASP A 532 18.15 -14.46 -0.09
CA ASP A 532 17.34 -15.68 0.00
C ASP A 532 15.81 -15.42 -0.01
N GLY A 533 15.35 -14.39 0.70
CA GLY A 533 13.94 -13.97 0.68
C GLY A 533 13.51 -13.49 -0.71
N THR A 534 14.36 -12.71 -1.39
CA THR A 534 14.11 -12.24 -2.76
C THR A 534 14.13 -13.38 -3.77
N TYR A 535 15.09 -14.30 -3.62
CA TYR A 535 15.19 -15.52 -4.40
C TYR A 535 13.88 -16.34 -4.31
N PHE A 536 13.37 -16.55 -3.10
CA PHE A 536 12.13 -17.29 -2.86
C PHE A 536 10.89 -16.58 -3.42
N HIS A 537 10.80 -15.27 -3.27
CA HIS A 537 9.64 -14.47 -3.68
C HIS A 537 9.41 -14.46 -5.20
N SER A 538 10.46 -14.15 -5.97
CA SER A 538 10.39 -14.05 -7.44
C SER A 538 11.76 -14.10 -8.14
N GLY A 539 12.86 -13.98 -7.39
CA GLY A 539 14.22 -13.94 -7.92
C GLY A 539 14.66 -15.23 -8.64
N MET A 540 14.07 -16.38 -8.31
CA MET A 540 14.29 -17.61 -9.05
C MET A 540 13.97 -17.46 -10.54
N MET A 541 12.93 -16.69 -10.90
CA MET A 541 12.58 -16.43 -12.30
C MET A 541 13.62 -15.54 -13.00
N ALA A 542 14.25 -14.60 -12.30
CA ALA A 542 15.34 -13.80 -12.84
C ALA A 542 16.60 -14.65 -13.15
N VAL A 543 16.96 -15.57 -12.25
CA VAL A 543 18.05 -16.51 -12.48
C VAL A 543 17.75 -17.38 -13.70
N ARG A 544 16.54 -17.97 -13.78
CA ARG A 544 16.07 -18.74 -14.93
C ARG A 544 16.18 -17.95 -16.23
N GLN A 545 15.71 -16.69 -16.25
CA GLN A 545 15.81 -15.83 -17.43
C GLN A 545 17.27 -15.61 -17.87
N SER A 546 18.19 -15.43 -16.92
CA SER A 546 19.61 -15.25 -17.23
C SER A 546 20.27 -16.52 -17.76
N ILE A 547 19.87 -17.69 -17.25
CA ILE A 547 20.31 -19.00 -17.77
C ILE A 547 19.84 -19.16 -19.22
N VAL A 548 18.54 -18.94 -19.48
CA VAL A 548 17.95 -19.08 -20.83
C VAL A 548 18.57 -18.09 -21.82
N ALA A 549 18.86 -16.87 -21.38
CA ALA A 549 19.52 -15.86 -22.22
C ALA A 549 21.01 -16.16 -22.50
N GLY A 550 21.61 -17.14 -21.80
CA GLY A 550 23.01 -17.53 -22.00
C GLY A 550 24.03 -16.45 -21.60
N VAL A 551 23.62 -15.46 -20.78
CA VAL A 551 24.50 -14.35 -20.41
C VAL A 551 25.51 -14.77 -19.34
N ASN A 552 26.70 -14.18 -19.39
CA ASN A 552 27.74 -14.44 -18.39
C ASN A 552 27.46 -13.60 -17.14
N ILE A 553 26.99 -14.25 -16.08
CA ILE A 553 26.63 -13.58 -14.82
C ILE A 553 26.85 -14.52 -13.65
N THR A 554 27.22 -13.97 -12.50
CA THR A 554 27.24 -14.72 -11.23
C THR A 554 26.20 -14.15 -10.27
N TYR A 555 25.20 -14.95 -9.93
CA TYR A 555 24.28 -14.64 -8.85
C TYR A 555 24.92 -15.02 -7.51
N LYS A 556 24.95 -14.07 -6.58
CA LYS A 556 25.29 -14.30 -5.17
C LYS A 556 24.00 -14.33 -4.37
N ILE A 557 23.50 -15.53 -4.10
CA ILE A 557 22.35 -15.76 -3.22
C ILE A 557 22.85 -15.65 -1.78
N LEU A 558 22.52 -14.53 -1.14
CA LEU A 558 22.95 -14.18 0.21
C LEU A 558 21.95 -14.75 1.21
N TYR A 559 22.23 -15.96 1.70
CA TYR A 559 21.41 -16.70 2.63
C TYR A 559 21.67 -16.25 4.07
N ASN A 560 20.65 -15.64 4.69
CA ASN A 560 20.73 -15.10 6.05
C ASN A 560 19.60 -15.61 6.97
N ASP A 561 18.74 -16.52 6.46
CA ASP A 561 17.69 -17.25 7.18
C ASP A 561 16.48 -16.39 7.62
N ALA A 562 16.41 -15.12 7.21
CA ALA A 562 15.33 -14.23 7.62
C ALA A 562 15.10 -13.06 6.67
N VAL A 563 13.85 -12.61 6.54
CA VAL A 563 13.56 -11.31 5.91
C VAL A 563 13.89 -10.17 6.87
N ALA A 564 15.19 -9.87 6.96
CA ALA A 564 15.77 -9.03 8.01
C ALA A 564 15.23 -7.58 8.00
N MET A 565 15.05 -6.96 6.82
CA MET A 565 14.62 -5.55 6.74
C MET A 565 13.18 -5.31 7.19
N THR A 566 12.32 -6.32 7.16
CA THR A 566 10.88 -6.18 7.47
C THR A 566 10.48 -6.83 8.79
N GLY A 567 11.44 -7.26 9.61
CA GLY A 567 11.18 -7.67 10.99
C GLY A 567 11.71 -9.04 11.40
N GLY A 568 12.41 -9.78 10.53
CA GLY A 568 13.04 -11.06 10.88
C GLY A 568 12.15 -12.29 10.66
N GLN A 569 11.17 -12.19 9.76
CA GLN A 569 10.29 -13.30 9.40
C GLN A 569 11.07 -14.46 8.78
N GLN A 570 10.68 -15.69 9.09
CA GLN A 570 11.20 -16.89 8.44
C GLN A 570 10.92 -16.88 6.94
N ILE A 571 11.84 -17.45 6.16
CA ILE A 571 11.72 -17.58 4.71
C ILE A 571 11.07 -18.92 4.37
N GLY A 572 9.98 -18.85 3.60
CA GLY A 572 9.11 -19.99 3.37
C GLY A 572 8.20 -20.26 4.57
N GLU A 573 7.04 -20.85 4.29
CA GLU A 573 6.01 -21.15 5.32
C GLU A 573 6.02 -22.61 5.76
N ARG A 574 6.93 -23.41 5.18
CA ARG A 574 7.13 -24.80 5.57
C ARG A 574 7.95 -24.86 6.86
N PRO A 575 7.65 -25.79 7.79
CA PRO A 575 8.39 -25.95 9.04
C PRO A 575 9.91 -26.13 8.83
N GLU A 576 10.30 -26.81 7.75
CA GLU A 576 11.70 -27.04 7.36
C GLU A 576 12.39 -25.83 6.70
N GLY A 577 11.67 -24.73 6.45
CA GLY A 577 12.18 -23.54 5.78
C GLY A 577 12.57 -23.77 4.32
N HIS A 578 13.34 -22.83 3.76
CA HIS A 578 13.95 -22.97 2.44
C HIS A 578 15.47 -23.07 2.59
N SER A 579 15.99 -24.29 2.72
CA SER A 579 17.40 -24.54 3.03
C SER A 579 18.36 -24.27 1.87
N VAL A 580 19.64 -24.03 2.18
CA VAL A 580 20.72 -23.92 1.18
C VAL A 580 20.80 -25.15 0.27
N VAL A 581 20.54 -26.35 0.79
CA VAL A 581 20.54 -27.59 -0.01
C VAL A 581 19.44 -27.55 -1.07
N GLN A 582 18.23 -27.11 -0.71
CA GLN A 582 17.12 -26.96 -1.65
C GLN A 582 17.40 -25.87 -2.69
N ILE A 583 18.01 -24.75 -2.29
CA ILE A 583 18.44 -23.72 -3.24
C ILE A 583 19.46 -24.29 -4.23
N ALA A 584 20.46 -25.04 -3.76
CA ALA A 584 21.45 -25.68 -4.63
C ALA A 584 20.82 -26.69 -5.60
N GLN A 585 19.86 -27.49 -5.13
CA GLN A 585 19.06 -28.42 -5.95
C GLN A 585 18.26 -27.71 -7.03
N SER A 586 17.54 -26.65 -6.64
CA SER A 586 16.78 -25.84 -7.58
C SER A 586 17.69 -25.22 -8.64
N MET A 587 18.80 -24.58 -8.24
CA MET A 587 19.74 -23.96 -9.19
C MET A 587 20.43 -24.96 -10.11
N ARG A 588 20.66 -26.19 -9.64
CA ARG A 588 21.15 -27.27 -10.50
C ARG A 588 20.11 -27.67 -11.53
N ALA A 589 18.85 -27.83 -11.11
CA ALA A 589 17.74 -28.18 -11.99
C ALA A 589 17.44 -27.09 -13.02
N GLU A 590 17.59 -25.82 -12.65
CA GLU A 590 17.45 -24.69 -13.57
C GLU A 590 18.55 -24.65 -14.65
N GLY A 591 19.69 -25.31 -14.42
CA GLY A 591 20.79 -25.38 -15.38
C GLY A 591 21.92 -24.38 -15.14
N ALA A 592 22.14 -23.93 -13.88
CA ALA A 592 23.31 -23.12 -13.56
C ALA A 592 24.62 -23.86 -13.92
N ALA A 593 25.53 -23.16 -14.61
CA ALA A 593 26.77 -23.75 -15.14
C ALA A 593 27.72 -24.22 -14.04
N LYS A 594 27.77 -23.50 -12.93
CA LYS A 594 28.52 -23.87 -11.73
C LYS A 594 27.85 -23.32 -10.48
N ILE A 595 27.86 -24.11 -9.42
CA ILE A 595 27.30 -23.77 -8.12
C ILE A 595 28.35 -24.07 -7.04
N VAL A 596 28.54 -23.12 -6.12
CA VAL A 596 29.39 -23.29 -4.93
C VAL A 596 28.68 -22.70 -3.72
N VAL A 597 28.70 -23.43 -2.60
CA VAL A 597 28.29 -22.93 -1.28
C VAL A 597 29.52 -22.35 -0.59
N VAL A 598 29.38 -21.14 -0.08
CA VAL A 598 30.43 -20.43 0.66
C VAL A 598 29.88 -20.08 2.05
N THR A 599 30.55 -20.54 3.11
CA THR A 599 30.05 -20.36 4.49
C THR A 599 31.21 -20.19 5.48
N ASP A 600 30.95 -19.61 6.66
CA ASP A 600 31.91 -19.58 7.77
C ASP A 600 31.97 -20.88 8.58
N GLU A 601 31.06 -21.81 8.34
CA GLU A 601 30.96 -23.08 9.06
C GLU A 601 30.89 -24.28 8.07
N PRO A 602 31.93 -24.57 7.24
CA PRO A 602 31.88 -25.63 6.22
C PRO A 602 31.58 -27.03 6.78
N GLU A 603 31.98 -27.28 8.02
CA GLU A 603 31.76 -28.51 8.75
C GLU A 603 30.27 -28.86 8.90
N LYS A 604 29.36 -27.89 8.85
CA LYS A 604 27.90 -28.13 8.91
C LYS A 604 27.36 -28.93 7.71
N TYR A 605 28.16 -29.02 6.64
CA TYR A 605 27.83 -29.78 5.45
C TYR A 605 28.49 -31.18 5.42
N GLN A 606 29.28 -31.55 6.43
CA GLN A 606 29.82 -32.90 6.54
C GLN A 606 28.69 -33.90 6.76
N GLY A 607 28.59 -34.91 5.89
CA GLY A 607 27.51 -35.91 5.93
C GLY A 607 26.16 -35.41 5.41
N VAL A 608 26.07 -34.16 4.95
CA VAL A 608 24.88 -33.62 4.27
C VAL A 608 24.94 -33.99 2.79
N ALA A 609 23.89 -34.63 2.27
CA ALA A 609 23.79 -34.97 0.86
C ALA A 609 23.57 -33.71 0.01
N LEU A 610 24.66 -33.18 -0.56
CA LEU A 610 24.63 -32.12 -1.55
C LEU A 610 24.53 -32.69 -2.96
N VAL A 611 24.06 -31.86 -3.89
CA VAL A 611 23.94 -32.24 -5.30
C VAL A 611 25.33 -32.39 -5.92
N ASP A 612 25.49 -33.38 -6.79
CA ASP A 612 26.73 -33.63 -7.49
C ASP A 612 27.27 -32.38 -8.19
N GLY A 613 28.55 -32.09 -7.95
CA GLY A 613 29.27 -30.96 -8.53
C GLY A 613 29.18 -29.65 -7.75
N VAL A 614 28.42 -29.60 -6.65
CA VAL A 614 28.35 -28.46 -5.72
C VAL A 614 29.45 -28.60 -4.65
N GLY A 615 30.42 -27.68 -4.68
CA GLY A 615 31.47 -27.61 -3.65
C GLY A 615 31.03 -26.76 -2.45
N VAL A 616 31.54 -27.07 -1.26
CA VAL A 616 31.40 -26.24 -0.05
C VAL A 616 32.78 -25.73 0.33
N LEU A 617 32.92 -24.41 0.44
CA LEU A 617 34.19 -23.75 0.77
C LEU A 617 34.02 -22.76 1.92
N HIS A 618 35.10 -22.54 2.67
CA HIS A 618 35.13 -21.51 3.71
C HIS A 618 35.01 -20.12 3.09
N ARG A 619 34.36 -19.18 3.80
CA ARG A 619 34.10 -17.81 3.32
C ARG A 619 35.35 -17.02 2.92
N ASP A 620 36.51 -17.37 3.44
CA ASP A 620 37.78 -16.74 3.08
C ASP A 620 38.17 -17.01 1.62
N GLN A 621 37.62 -18.08 1.02
CA GLN A 621 37.84 -18.40 -0.39
C GLN A 621 36.90 -17.65 -1.34
N LEU A 622 36.00 -16.78 -0.83
CA LEU A 622 35.00 -16.10 -1.66
C LEU A 622 35.62 -15.32 -2.83
N ASP A 623 36.73 -14.60 -2.62
CA ASP A 623 37.39 -13.83 -3.69
C ASP A 623 37.92 -14.75 -4.81
N ALA A 624 38.57 -15.86 -4.44
CA ALA A 624 39.07 -16.85 -5.39
C ALA A 624 37.93 -17.47 -6.21
N VAL A 625 36.82 -17.83 -5.55
CA VAL A 625 35.61 -18.36 -6.21
C VAL A 625 35.02 -17.33 -7.18
N GLN A 626 34.86 -16.08 -6.75
CA GLN A 626 34.33 -15.01 -7.60
C GLN A 626 35.22 -14.78 -8.84
N ARG A 627 36.55 -14.76 -8.69
CA ARG A 627 37.49 -14.61 -9.81
C ARG A 627 37.40 -15.77 -10.81
N ALA A 628 37.27 -17.00 -10.31
CA ALA A 628 37.08 -18.17 -11.17
C ALA A 628 35.74 -18.07 -11.93
N PHE A 629 34.65 -17.72 -11.23
CA PHE A 629 33.31 -17.65 -11.81
C PHE A 629 33.16 -16.54 -12.87
N ARG A 630 33.89 -15.43 -12.71
CA ARG A 630 33.96 -14.37 -13.73
C ARG A 630 34.43 -14.86 -15.10
N GLN A 631 35.21 -15.94 -15.15
CA GLN A 631 35.75 -16.52 -16.39
C GLN A 631 34.87 -17.62 -17.00
N ILE A 632 33.85 -18.07 -16.27
CA ILE A 632 32.95 -19.13 -16.73
C ILE A 632 31.89 -18.52 -17.66
N LYS A 633 31.71 -19.14 -18.83
CA LYS A 633 30.61 -18.77 -19.74
C LYS A 633 29.27 -19.27 -19.21
N GLY A 634 28.24 -18.44 -19.34
CA GLY A 634 26.89 -18.71 -18.82
C GLY A 634 26.67 -18.26 -17.37
N CYS A 635 25.50 -18.60 -16.84
CA CYS A 635 25.06 -18.19 -15.52
C CYS A 635 25.60 -19.13 -14.43
N THR A 636 26.25 -18.56 -13.41
CA THR A 636 26.82 -19.27 -12.25
C THR A 636 26.21 -18.78 -10.94
N VAL A 637 26.26 -19.59 -9.89
CA VAL A 637 25.61 -19.29 -8.60
C VAL A 637 26.55 -19.53 -7.43
N ILE A 638 26.72 -18.51 -6.59
CA ILE A 638 27.35 -18.61 -5.27
C ILE A 638 26.24 -18.51 -4.23
N ILE A 639 26.11 -19.52 -3.37
CA ILE A 639 25.22 -19.44 -2.20
C ILE A 639 26.09 -19.05 -1.01
N TYR A 640 25.96 -17.80 -0.55
CA TYR A 640 26.69 -17.30 0.60
C TYR A 640 25.85 -17.50 1.85
N ASP A 641 26.22 -18.49 2.66
CA ASP A 641 25.43 -18.97 3.79
C ASP A 641 26.03 -18.51 5.12
N GLN A 642 25.36 -17.54 5.74
CA GLN A 642 25.66 -17.05 7.07
C GLN A 642 24.46 -16.29 7.65
N THR A 643 23.95 -16.72 8.81
CA THR A 643 22.76 -16.15 9.47
C THR A 643 22.89 -14.66 9.77
N CYS A 644 21.77 -13.93 9.70
CA CYS A 644 21.68 -12.52 10.07
C CYS A 644 22.18 -12.24 11.50
N ALA A 645 23.07 -11.26 11.64
CA ALA A 645 23.66 -10.89 12.93
C ALA A 645 22.62 -10.40 13.96
N THR A 646 21.58 -9.70 13.50
CA THR A 646 20.49 -9.24 14.38
C THR A 646 19.66 -10.40 14.89
N GLU A 647 19.36 -11.38 14.03
CA GLU A 647 18.60 -12.57 14.42
C GLU A 647 19.42 -13.50 15.32
N LYS A 648 20.73 -13.66 15.07
CA LYS A 648 21.64 -14.36 15.99
C LYS A 648 21.66 -13.77 17.40
N ARG A 649 21.31 -12.49 17.59
CA ARG A 649 21.22 -11.83 18.91
C ARG A 649 19.83 -11.92 19.54
N ARG A 650 18.79 -12.16 18.74
CA ARG A 650 17.40 -12.29 19.19
C ARG A 650 17.09 -13.72 19.65
N ARG A 651 17.68 -14.70 18.99
CA ARG A 651 17.73 -16.11 19.41
C ARG A 651 18.72 -16.24 20.57
#